data_AF-A0A2H5XFB5-F1
#
_entry.id   AF-A0A2H5XFB5-F1
#
_cell.length_a   1.000
_cell.length_b   1.000
_cell.length_c   1.000
_cell.angle_alpha   90.00
_cell.angle_beta   90.00
_cell.angle_gamma   90.00
#
_symmetry.space_group_name_H-M   'P 1'
#
loop_
_entity.id
_entity.type
_entity.pdbx_description
1 polymer ?
#
loop_
_entity_poly.entity_id
_entity_poly.type
_entity_poly.pdbx_seq_one_letter_code
_entity_poly.pdbx_strand_id
1 'polypeptide(L)'
;MPMVRTVCLVVLMLTAQGTWSQQPLMSRPEKPRQRSAAVLEEAKQWAQKGNWQAVRRELEPWVKRQPDDTAARKLLTEALLQLGEFSAALPHLRWLAQKLPNDPRLWATLGQVQERLGQLDEARTALRKAVHLRPDEPEFRVHLARTLIALDEWDAAAHHLRWLAHRVPDWASVQFHLALYYERKGDWRKALHHAKRTVRLSPKEPEGRLALARIALQMGDAKTAAEQVEALTHQFPTDGRLAMECAKLFAQANDAERAIRYFRRALHLQPDNADAHRALADLYSQHNAWAKALWHVRWLARRFPDDAEIVKAEAQCCARLRRYREAERSLQRWARLRPDDFEPFVHLARLYRDLGDGAKARVAYDDALKRRPPVEVIAEAAELEGQLGEFERAAQLYAWAQRRQPDNPQWRALRAEALMKARQFDRAGRILRSALKRFPDDMRLNALMGIWHAKRVEWVEAEPFLLRGLGQGVADKGKLTRGKGRKVEVSPSSSRAARFSSFVPSLDAAGVLVEIWLCQGRAKEAVRLCDELLRQQPSAEALIWWAQAMDELGKTKEAAQRLERSQMFARDERVAKATARLWELANEPERAARVWERWAQVVRDKRAKVAALAQAAQVWEHADQIPNALALLDKAQRIADEPPLQAERIRLMLKADAPAAALEEAEKLLAQLPDEPQAALLYAEAALRLWRDSAFERVAERWQRKAHLTGALLLIADRLNRRAEAEELLKTAAHQLSPSARRLMQRWLNGAPRAANPRPQVASPPDLFQRAQQAAGQNRIGEAMELCRKAIALQRNFLPAYELLLQMYQRQNDLAHAVKGFTLLANRYRDDLPLNFAAAIALQLSGQHRRAVAYWRRVCALTDNAPDAMVKLADSLLAARYDAQAAWCRRFVQRLTRWESDGDAHHPSAVSAADDRFAAGGN
;
A
#
# COMPACT_ATOMS: atom_id res chain seq x y z
N MET A 1 -49.64 -31.33 7.84
CA MET A 1 -50.30 -31.90 9.04
C MET A 1 -50.71 -30.74 9.95
N PRO A 2 -51.84 -30.79 10.68
CA PRO A 2 -52.55 -32.00 11.11
C PRO A 2 -54.09 -32.03 10.91
N MET A 3 -54.61 -33.27 10.96
CA MET A 3 -55.85 -33.77 11.58
C MET A 3 -57.25 -33.28 11.14
N VAL A 4 -57.91 -34.17 10.38
CA VAL A 4 -59.22 -34.81 10.61
C VAL A 4 -60.06 -34.31 11.80
N ARG A 5 -61.32 -33.96 11.53
CA ARG A 5 -62.49 -34.27 12.38
C ARG A 5 -63.80 -34.31 11.57
N THR A 6 -64.49 -35.43 11.74
CA THR A 6 -65.85 -35.79 11.33
C THR A 6 -66.90 -34.96 12.09
N VAL A 7 -68.09 -34.74 11.50
CA VAL A 7 -69.45 -34.89 12.11
C VAL A 7 -70.56 -34.52 11.10
N CYS A 8 -71.58 -35.38 11.04
CA CYS A 8 -72.83 -35.29 10.26
C CYS A 8 -73.80 -34.22 10.80
N LEU A 9 -74.70 -33.65 9.96
CA LEU A 9 -76.17 -33.73 10.11
C LEU A 9 -76.95 -32.89 9.06
N VAL A 10 -77.76 -33.60 8.26
CA VAL A 10 -79.15 -33.39 7.80
C VAL A 10 -79.73 -31.96 7.69
N VAL A 11 -80.23 -31.59 6.49
CA VAL A 11 -81.53 -30.89 6.27
C VAL A 11 -82.18 -31.36 4.95
N LEU A 12 -83.50 -31.47 4.98
CA LEU A 12 -84.48 -32.11 4.11
C LEU A 12 -84.92 -31.35 2.83
N MET A 13 -85.17 -32.13 1.78
CA MET A 13 -86.35 -32.26 0.86
C MET A 13 -87.23 -31.09 0.35
N LEU A 14 -87.77 -31.36 -0.87
CA LEU A 14 -88.93 -30.83 -1.64
C LEU A 14 -88.59 -29.73 -2.67
N THR A 15 -88.89 -29.85 -3.98
CA THR A 15 -90.14 -30.26 -4.69
C THR A 15 -89.83 -30.90 -6.08
N ALA A 16 -90.47 -32.01 -6.48
CA ALA A 16 -91.56 -32.17 -7.48
C ALA A 16 -91.36 -31.37 -8.79
N GLN A 17 -91.37 -31.92 -10.03
CA GLN A 17 -92.32 -32.78 -10.76
C GLN A 17 -91.53 -33.36 -11.97
N GLY A 18 -91.74 -34.54 -12.57
CA GLY A 18 -92.96 -35.28 -12.85
C GLY A 18 -93.32 -35.19 -14.34
N THR A 19 -92.78 -36.07 -15.19
CA THR A 19 -93.45 -36.54 -16.43
C THR A 19 -93.00 -37.94 -16.79
N TRP A 20 -93.89 -38.90 -16.58
CA TRP A 20 -93.89 -40.18 -17.27
C TRP A 20 -94.44 -39.97 -18.68
N SER A 21 -93.78 -40.48 -19.71
CA SER A 21 -94.50 -40.94 -20.90
C SER A 21 -93.70 -41.97 -21.71
N GLN A 22 -94.27 -43.16 -21.72
CA GLN A 22 -94.38 -44.10 -22.83
C GLN A 22 -93.12 -44.79 -23.37
N GLN A 23 -92.99 -46.06 -23.00
CA GLN A 23 -92.49 -47.09 -23.91
C GLN A 23 -93.51 -47.31 -25.04
N PRO A 24 -93.04 -47.54 -26.26
CA PRO A 24 -93.67 -48.49 -27.15
C PRO A 24 -92.70 -49.62 -27.53
N LEU A 25 -93.23 -50.84 -27.36
CA LEU A 25 -93.01 -52.06 -28.13
C LEU A 25 -91.58 -52.55 -28.42
N MET A 26 -91.32 -53.70 -27.79
CA MET A 26 -90.37 -54.74 -28.20
C MET A 26 -90.17 -54.85 -29.72
N SER A 27 -88.98 -54.49 -30.18
CA SER A 27 -88.38 -55.06 -31.39
C SER A 27 -87.36 -56.13 -30.99
N ARG A 28 -87.30 -57.19 -31.80
CA ARG A 28 -86.57 -58.46 -31.60
C ARG A 28 -85.14 -58.30 -31.03
N PRO A 29 -84.59 -59.29 -30.29
CA PRO A 29 -83.20 -59.25 -29.87
C PRO A 29 -82.28 -59.34 -31.11
N GLU A 30 -81.78 -58.20 -31.56
CA GLU A 30 -80.74 -58.13 -32.58
C GLU A 30 -79.45 -58.74 -32.03
N LYS A 31 -78.82 -59.61 -32.83
CA LYS A 31 -77.61 -60.34 -32.45
C LYS A 31 -76.50 -59.35 -32.02
N PRO A 32 -75.68 -59.67 -30.99
CA PRO A 32 -74.64 -58.78 -30.47
C PRO A 32 -73.62 -58.27 -31.51
N ARG A 33 -73.48 -58.96 -32.66
CA ARG A 33 -72.64 -58.53 -33.80
C ARG A 33 -73.20 -57.36 -34.61
N GLN A 34 -74.52 -57.08 -34.57
CA GLN A 34 -75.12 -55.96 -35.31
C GLN A 34 -75.03 -54.65 -34.52
N ARG A 35 -75.23 -54.70 -33.19
CA ARG A 35 -74.99 -53.55 -32.29
C ARG A 35 -73.52 -53.12 -32.24
N SER A 36 -72.57 -54.06 -32.37
CA SER A 36 -71.13 -53.73 -32.40
C SER A 36 -70.70 -52.95 -33.64
N ALA A 37 -71.35 -53.17 -34.78
CA ALA A 37 -71.09 -52.38 -35.99
C ALA A 37 -71.70 -50.97 -35.86
N ALA A 38 -72.92 -50.85 -35.29
CA ALA A 38 -73.62 -49.57 -35.17
C ALA A 38 -72.88 -48.55 -34.29
N VAL A 39 -72.43 -48.93 -33.09
CA VAL A 39 -71.72 -48.02 -32.17
C VAL A 39 -70.40 -47.51 -32.76
N LEU A 40 -69.67 -48.38 -33.46
CA LEU A 40 -68.42 -48.00 -34.12
C LEU A 40 -68.67 -47.08 -35.31
N GLU A 41 -69.70 -47.32 -36.12
CA GLU A 41 -70.07 -46.44 -37.25
C GLU A 41 -70.58 -45.08 -36.78
N GLU A 42 -71.37 -45.02 -35.71
CA GLU A 42 -71.78 -43.75 -35.08
C GLU A 42 -70.55 -42.97 -34.57
N ALA A 43 -69.65 -43.63 -33.86
CA ALA A 43 -68.42 -43.00 -33.40
C ALA A 43 -67.54 -42.51 -34.58
N LYS A 44 -67.50 -43.24 -35.70
CA LYS A 44 -66.82 -42.76 -36.92
C LYS A 44 -67.50 -41.52 -37.51
N GLN A 45 -68.84 -41.45 -37.52
CA GLN A 45 -69.56 -40.26 -37.97
C GLN A 45 -69.28 -39.05 -37.08
N TRP A 46 -69.21 -39.25 -35.75
CA TRP A 46 -68.81 -38.20 -34.82
C TRP A 46 -67.36 -37.74 -35.03
N ALA A 47 -66.45 -38.67 -35.31
CA ALA A 47 -65.06 -38.37 -35.65
C ALA A 47 -64.94 -37.57 -36.97
N GLN A 48 -65.72 -37.93 -38.00
CA GLN A 48 -65.79 -37.18 -39.26
C GLN A 48 -66.30 -35.74 -39.06
N LYS A 49 -67.21 -35.54 -38.11
CA LYS A 49 -67.71 -34.21 -37.70
C LYS A 49 -66.74 -33.45 -36.78
N GLY A 50 -65.59 -34.04 -36.43
CA GLY A 50 -64.59 -33.45 -35.51
C GLY A 50 -65.03 -33.41 -34.04
N ASN A 51 -66.13 -34.08 -33.68
CA ASN A 51 -66.64 -34.09 -32.31
C ASN A 51 -65.97 -35.20 -31.47
N TRP A 52 -64.70 -34.99 -31.12
CA TRP A 52 -63.89 -35.96 -30.38
C TRP A 52 -64.39 -36.25 -28.96
N GLN A 53 -65.12 -35.31 -28.35
CA GLN A 53 -65.73 -35.52 -27.03
C GLN A 53 -66.87 -36.54 -27.09
N ALA A 54 -67.72 -36.48 -28.13
CA ALA A 54 -68.77 -37.48 -28.34
C ALA A 54 -68.18 -38.86 -28.63
N VAL A 55 -67.12 -38.92 -29.46
CA VAL A 55 -66.39 -40.17 -29.75
C VAL A 55 -65.85 -40.81 -28.47
N ARG A 56 -65.23 -40.02 -27.59
CA ARG A 56 -64.76 -40.50 -26.28
C ARG A 56 -65.92 -41.01 -25.42
N ARG A 57 -67.00 -40.24 -25.29
CA ARG A 57 -68.15 -40.62 -24.44
C ARG A 57 -68.78 -41.96 -24.85
N GLU A 58 -68.90 -42.21 -26.15
CA GLU A 58 -69.47 -43.46 -26.67
C GLU A 58 -68.47 -44.63 -26.63
N LEU A 59 -67.21 -44.40 -27.02
CA LEU A 59 -66.22 -45.48 -27.15
C LEU A 59 -65.51 -45.85 -25.84
N GLU A 60 -65.41 -44.96 -24.86
CA GLU A 60 -64.77 -45.26 -23.58
C GLU A 60 -65.47 -46.40 -22.79
N PRO A 61 -66.81 -46.38 -22.58
CA PRO A 61 -67.50 -47.51 -21.97
C PRO A 61 -67.51 -48.75 -22.89
N TRP A 62 -67.51 -48.57 -24.21
CA TRP A 62 -67.46 -49.67 -25.18
C TRP A 62 -66.15 -50.46 -25.09
N VAL A 63 -65.01 -49.78 -25.12
CA VAL A 63 -63.67 -50.39 -25.02
C VAL A 63 -63.42 -51.01 -23.64
N LYS A 64 -64.10 -50.54 -22.58
CA LYS A 64 -64.10 -51.19 -21.25
C LYS A 64 -64.86 -52.53 -21.26
N ARG A 65 -65.97 -52.63 -22.00
CA ARG A 65 -66.78 -53.87 -22.12
C ARG A 65 -66.19 -54.87 -23.11
N GLN A 66 -65.59 -54.38 -24.19
CA GLN A 66 -64.95 -55.18 -25.24
C GLN A 66 -63.47 -54.81 -25.34
N PRO A 67 -62.61 -55.37 -24.46
CA PRO A 67 -61.21 -54.97 -24.40
C PRO A 67 -60.36 -55.43 -25.58
N ASP A 68 -60.86 -56.29 -26.47
CA ASP A 68 -60.13 -56.76 -27.65
C ASP A 68 -60.56 -56.09 -28.97
N ASP A 69 -61.54 -55.18 -28.93
CA ASP A 69 -61.96 -54.42 -30.12
C ASP A 69 -60.90 -53.40 -30.52
N THR A 70 -60.02 -53.81 -31.45
CA THR A 70 -58.90 -53.01 -31.92
C THR A 70 -59.35 -51.76 -32.69
N ALA A 71 -60.47 -51.82 -33.43
CA ALA A 71 -60.96 -50.71 -34.24
C ALA A 71 -61.55 -49.61 -33.34
N ALA A 72 -62.37 -50.00 -32.35
CA ALA A 72 -62.89 -49.06 -31.36
C ALA A 72 -61.77 -48.46 -30.50
N ARG A 73 -60.78 -49.27 -30.09
CA ARG A 73 -59.64 -48.76 -29.30
C ARG A 73 -58.76 -47.81 -30.10
N LYS A 74 -58.54 -48.03 -31.40
CA LYS A 74 -57.83 -47.08 -32.27
C LYS A 74 -58.54 -45.73 -32.33
N LEU A 75 -59.86 -45.75 -32.58
CA LEU A 75 -60.66 -44.54 -32.69
C LEU A 75 -60.79 -43.78 -31.35
N LEU A 76 -60.90 -44.50 -30.24
CA LEU A 76 -60.83 -43.91 -28.89
C LEU A 76 -59.48 -43.27 -28.62
N THR A 77 -58.39 -43.94 -28.99
CA THR A 77 -57.03 -43.42 -28.81
C THR A 77 -56.82 -42.14 -29.63
N GLU A 78 -57.28 -42.12 -30.88
CA GLU A 78 -57.25 -40.92 -31.73
C GLU A 78 -58.05 -39.77 -31.11
N ALA A 79 -59.25 -40.03 -30.60
CA ALA A 79 -60.04 -39.02 -29.91
C ALA A 79 -59.32 -38.44 -28.68
N LEU A 80 -58.70 -39.29 -27.86
CA LEU A 80 -57.93 -38.85 -26.69
C LEU A 80 -56.72 -37.99 -27.08
N LEU A 81 -56.04 -38.30 -28.19
CA LEU A 81 -54.93 -37.52 -28.70
C LEU A 81 -55.38 -36.15 -29.23
N GLN A 82 -56.49 -36.10 -29.96
CA GLN A 82 -57.08 -34.85 -30.46
C GLN A 82 -57.59 -33.94 -29.33
N LEU A 83 -58.02 -34.54 -28.21
CA LEU A 83 -58.41 -33.82 -26.99
C LEU A 83 -57.21 -33.36 -26.13
N GLY A 84 -55.98 -33.77 -26.47
CA GLY A 84 -54.77 -33.45 -25.69
C GLY A 84 -54.63 -34.26 -24.39
N GLU A 85 -55.43 -35.31 -24.20
CA GLU A 85 -55.44 -36.15 -23.00
C GLU A 85 -54.38 -37.26 -23.08
N PHE A 86 -53.12 -36.85 -23.12
CA PHE A 86 -51.96 -37.72 -23.34
C PHE A 86 -51.80 -38.83 -22.28
N SER A 87 -52.12 -38.54 -21.03
CA SER A 87 -52.04 -39.51 -19.92
C SER A 87 -53.07 -40.63 -20.06
N ALA A 88 -54.29 -40.32 -20.51
CA ALA A 88 -55.36 -41.29 -20.75
C ALA A 88 -55.12 -42.10 -22.04
N ALA A 89 -54.51 -41.49 -23.07
CA ALA A 89 -54.15 -42.17 -24.32
C ALA A 89 -53.02 -43.20 -24.15
N LEU A 90 -52.08 -42.95 -23.23
CA LEU A 90 -50.87 -43.76 -23.01
C LEU A 90 -51.13 -45.27 -22.81
N PRO A 91 -52.02 -45.73 -21.90
CA PRO A 91 -52.29 -47.17 -21.73
C PRO A 91 -52.88 -47.81 -22.98
N HIS A 92 -53.74 -47.09 -23.72
CA HIS A 92 -54.32 -47.58 -24.97
C HIS A 92 -53.26 -47.69 -26.08
N LEU A 93 -52.35 -46.71 -26.19
CA LEU A 93 -51.23 -46.75 -27.12
C LEU A 93 -50.24 -47.88 -26.82
N ARG A 94 -49.90 -48.10 -25.55
CA ARG A 94 -49.02 -49.22 -25.15
C ARG A 94 -49.64 -50.57 -25.54
N TRP A 95 -50.93 -50.74 -25.29
CA TRP A 95 -51.64 -51.96 -25.68
C TRP A 95 -51.70 -52.13 -27.21
N LEU A 96 -52.04 -51.06 -27.94
CA LEU A 96 -52.09 -51.08 -29.40
C LEU A 96 -50.73 -51.40 -30.02
N ALA A 97 -49.64 -50.82 -29.50
CA ALA A 97 -48.28 -51.09 -29.95
C ALA A 97 -47.82 -52.54 -29.65
N GLN A 98 -48.32 -53.16 -28.58
CA GLN A 98 -48.05 -54.58 -28.29
C GLN A 98 -48.81 -55.52 -29.24
N LYS A 99 -50.08 -55.21 -29.57
CA LYS A 99 -50.91 -56.04 -30.45
C LYS A 99 -50.59 -55.86 -31.93
N LEU A 100 -50.09 -54.68 -32.31
CA LEU A 100 -49.69 -54.34 -33.67
C LEU A 100 -48.21 -53.94 -33.69
N PRO A 101 -47.28 -54.88 -33.41
CA PRO A 101 -45.87 -54.56 -33.22
C PRO A 101 -45.19 -54.05 -34.50
N ASN A 102 -45.75 -54.33 -35.68
CA ASN A 102 -45.20 -53.94 -36.97
C ASN A 102 -45.77 -52.61 -37.52
N ASP A 103 -46.61 -51.89 -36.77
CA ASP A 103 -47.13 -50.58 -37.20
C ASP A 103 -46.20 -49.45 -36.71
N PRO A 104 -45.38 -48.85 -37.59
CA PRO A 104 -44.43 -47.82 -37.19
C PRO A 104 -45.11 -46.54 -36.67
N ARG A 105 -46.32 -46.23 -37.13
CA ARG A 105 -47.05 -45.02 -36.72
C ARG A 105 -47.46 -45.10 -35.26
N LEU A 106 -47.91 -46.28 -34.79
CA LEU A 106 -48.27 -46.49 -33.39
C LEU A 106 -47.07 -46.31 -32.45
N TRP A 107 -45.89 -46.85 -32.82
CA TRP A 107 -44.66 -46.64 -32.06
C TRP A 107 -44.23 -45.17 -32.04
N ALA A 108 -44.38 -44.45 -33.17
CA ALA A 108 -44.07 -43.03 -33.24
C ALA A 108 -45.01 -42.20 -32.36
N THR A 109 -46.32 -42.42 -32.44
CA THR A 109 -47.32 -41.73 -31.62
C THR A 109 -47.12 -42.04 -30.14
N LEU A 110 -46.83 -43.30 -29.77
CA LEU A 110 -46.48 -43.66 -28.40
C LEU A 110 -45.26 -42.87 -27.90
N GLY A 111 -44.21 -42.80 -28.71
CA GLY A 111 -43.00 -42.05 -28.37
C GLY A 111 -43.22 -40.55 -28.22
N GLN A 112 -44.03 -39.93 -29.09
CA GLN A 112 -44.38 -38.51 -28.99
C GLN A 112 -45.21 -38.21 -27.73
N VAL A 113 -46.14 -39.09 -27.37
CA VAL A 113 -46.94 -38.97 -26.14
C VAL A 113 -46.05 -39.11 -24.91
N GLN A 114 -45.13 -40.06 -24.91
CA GLN A 114 -44.16 -40.24 -23.83
C GLN A 114 -43.24 -39.02 -23.69
N GLU A 115 -42.77 -38.45 -24.80
CA GLU A 115 -42.00 -37.21 -24.82
C GLU A 115 -42.77 -36.05 -24.19
N ARG A 116 -44.05 -35.86 -24.55
CA ARG A 116 -44.93 -34.82 -23.97
C ARG A 116 -45.18 -35.01 -22.48
N LEU A 117 -45.16 -36.25 -22.00
CA LEU A 117 -45.31 -36.61 -20.58
C LEU A 117 -43.98 -36.59 -19.80
N GLY A 118 -42.85 -36.26 -20.45
CA GLY A 118 -41.52 -36.26 -19.83
C GLY A 118 -40.90 -37.65 -19.63
N GLN A 119 -41.50 -38.72 -20.16
CA GLN A 119 -40.99 -40.09 -20.16
C GLN A 119 -39.95 -40.27 -21.29
N LEU A 120 -38.84 -39.56 -21.19
CA LEU A 120 -37.86 -39.40 -22.28
C LEU A 120 -37.14 -40.72 -22.64
N ASP A 121 -36.83 -41.56 -21.65
CA ASP A 121 -36.18 -42.85 -21.88
C ASP A 121 -37.10 -43.82 -22.64
N GLU A 122 -38.35 -43.93 -22.21
CA GLU A 122 -39.31 -44.77 -22.91
C GLU A 122 -39.65 -44.21 -24.30
N ALA A 123 -39.77 -42.88 -24.43
CA ALA A 123 -39.94 -42.21 -25.71
C ALA A 123 -38.81 -42.55 -26.69
N ARG A 124 -37.55 -42.51 -26.23
CA ARG A 124 -36.38 -42.93 -27.01
C ARG A 124 -36.52 -44.36 -27.50
N THR A 125 -36.96 -45.30 -26.65
CA THR A 125 -37.13 -46.71 -27.06
C THR A 125 -38.24 -46.89 -28.09
N ALA A 126 -39.40 -46.24 -27.90
CA ALA A 126 -40.53 -46.33 -28.83
C ALA A 126 -40.20 -45.69 -30.19
N LEU A 127 -39.55 -44.52 -30.19
CA LEU A 127 -39.14 -43.83 -31.41
C LEU A 127 -38.03 -44.58 -32.16
N ARG A 128 -37.09 -45.22 -31.45
CA ARG A 128 -36.09 -46.11 -32.09
C ARG A 128 -36.76 -47.27 -32.84
N LYS A 129 -37.80 -47.87 -32.26
CA LYS A 129 -38.60 -48.91 -32.93
C LYS A 129 -39.32 -48.36 -34.16
N ALA A 130 -39.94 -47.18 -34.06
CA ALA A 130 -40.59 -46.53 -35.20
C ALA A 130 -39.61 -46.27 -36.36
N VAL A 131 -38.43 -45.74 -36.06
CA VAL A 131 -37.36 -45.51 -37.05
C VAL A 131 -36.82 -46.82 -37.62
N HIS A 132 -36.73 -47.90 -36.84
CA HIS A 132 -36.30 -49.20 -37.34
C HIS A 132 -37.30 -49.82 -38.31
N LEU A 133 -38.60 -49.75 -37.98
CA LEU A 133 -39.69 -50.28 -38.81
C LEU A 133 -39.90 -49.49 -40.11
N ARG A 134 -39.65 -48.17 -40.09
CA ARG A 134 -39.65 -47.33 -41.29
C ARG A 134 -38.47 -46.36 -41.27
N PRO A 135 -37.30 -46.76 -41.81
CA PRO A 135 -36.08 -45.96 -41.79
C PRO A 135 -36.14 -44.66 -42.58
N ASP A 136 -37.00 -44.59 -43.61
CA ASP A 136 -37.07 -43.46 -44.54
C ASP A 136 -38.05 -42.36 -44.12
N GLU A 137 -38.79 -42.53 -43.01
CA GLU A 137 -39.75 -41.54 -42.52
C GLU A 137 -39.02 -40.41 -41.75
N PRO A 138 -39.03 -39.16 -42.24
CA PRO A 138 -38.31 -38.05 -41.58
C PRO A 138 -38.91 -37.66 -40.23
N GLU A 139 -40.23 -37.71 -40.08
CA GLU A 139 -40.93 -37.29 -38.86
C GLU A 139 -40.46 -38.07 -37.63
N PHE A 140 -40.31 -39.40 -37.75
CA PHE A 140 -39.88 -40.26 -36.65
C PHE A 140 -38.46 -39.93 -36.17
N ARG A 141 -37.57 -39.63 -37.13
CA ARG A 141 -36.18 -39.25 -36.83
C ARG A 141 -36.08 -37.89 -36.17
N VAL A 142 -36.97 -36.93 -36.48
CA VAL A 142 -36.99 -35.63 -35.79
C VAL A 142 -37.43 -35.77 -34.34
N HIS A 143 -38.49 -36.52 -34.07
CA HIS A 143 -38.91 -36.79 -32.70
C HIS A 143 -37.82 -37.54 -31.91
N LEU A 144 -37.16 -38.52 -32.54
CA LEU A 144 -36.05 -39.23 -31.91
C LEU A 144 -34.88 -38.28 -31.62
N ALA A 145 -34.46 -37.46 -32.59
CA ALA A 145 -33.38 -36.50 -32.42
C ALA A 145 -33.67 -35.49 -31.29
N ARG A 146 -34.89 -34.95 -31.23
CA ARG A 146 -35.30 -34.02 -30.17
C ARG A 146 -35.31 -34.69 -28.79
N THR A 147 -35.80 -35.91 -28.70
CA THR A 147 -35.77 -36.71 -27.46
C THR A 147 -34.33 -36.96 -27.00
N LEU A 148 -33.43 -37.30 -27.93
CA LEU A 148 -32.01 -37.50 -27.64
C LEU A 148 -31.33 -36.21 -27.17
N ILE A 149 -31.68 -35.06 -27.76
CA ILE A 149 -31.19 -33.75 -27.30
C ILE A 149 -31.66 -33.45 -25.88
N ALA A 150 -32.93 -33.74 -25.57
CA ALA A 150 -33.47 -33.57 -24.21
C ALA A 150 -32.80 -34.49 -23.17
N LEU A 151 -32.28 -35.64 -23.61
CA LEU A 151 -31.46 -36.57 -22.81
C LEU A 151 -29.96 -36.19 -22.76
N ASP A 152 -29.57 -35.06 -23.36
CA ASP A 152 -28.17 -34.61 -23.53
C ASP A 152 -27.28 -35.59 -24.35
N GLU A 153 -27.89 -36.50 -25.14
CA GLU A 153 -27.23 -37.44 -26.05
C GLU A 153 -26.95 -36.81 -27.45
N TRP A 154 -26.15 -35.75 -27.48
CA TRP A 154 -25.93 -34.92 -28.67
C TRP A 154 -25.29 -35.63 -29.86
N ASP A 155 -24.35 -36.55 -29.63
CA ASP A 155 -23.69 -37.29 -30.72
C ASP A 155 -24.65 -38.27 -31.43
N ALA A 156 -25.53 -38.92 -30.67
CA ALA A 156 -26.59 -39.77 -31.22
C ALA A 156 -27.64 -38.94 -31.98
N ALA A 157 -28.04 -37.80 -31.41
CA ALA A 157 -28.94 -36.86 -32.09
C ALA A 157 -28.34 -36.37 -33.42
N ALA A 158 -27.05 -36.01 -33.44
CA ALA A 158 -26.35 -35.51 -34.62
C ALA A 158 -26.28 -36.54 -35.77
N HIS A 159 -26.29 -37.84 -35.47
CA HIS A 159 -26.41 -38.88 -36.51
C HIS A 159 -27.76 -38.75 -37.24
N HIS A 160 -28.87 -38.66 -36.50
CA HIS A 160 -30.21 -38.52 -37.08
C HIS A 160 -30.42 -37.15 -37.75
N LEU A 161 -29.93 -36.07 -37.13
CA LEU A 161 -30.02 -34.71 -37.68
C LEU A 161 -29.25 -34.54 -38.99
N ARG A 162 -28.06 -35.17 -39.14
CA ARG A 162 -27.32 -35.15 -40.42
C ARG A 162 -28.05 -35.88 -41.54
N TRP A 163 -28.65 -37.03 -41.22
CA TRP A 163 -29.50 -37.75 -42.17
C TRP A 163 -30.68 -36.88 -42.62
N LEU A 164 -31.35 -36.22 -41.67
CA LEU A 164 -32.47 -35.32 -41.94
C LEU A 164 -32.05 -34.12 -42.78
N ALA A 165 -30.92 -33.49 -42.48
CA ALA A 165 -30.41 -32.35 -43.25
C ALA A 165 -30.01 -32.70 -44.69
N HIS A 166 -29.71 -33.97 -44.98
CA HIS A 166 -29.43 -34.44 -46.34
C HIS A 166 -30.72 -34.72 -47.13
N ARG A 167 -31.73 -35.31 -46.48
CA ARG A 167 -33.00 -35.70 -47.13
C ARG A 167 -34.01 -34.55 -47.21
N VAL A 168 -34.05 -33.71 -46.18
CA VAL A 168 -34.97 -32.57 -46.04
C VAL A 168 -34.15 -31.33 -45.68
N PRO A 169 -33.44 -30.74 -46.67
CA PRO A 169 -32.48 -29.65 -46.41
C PRO A 169 -33.15 -28.37 -45.87
N ASP A 170 -34.43 -28.15 -46.19
CA ASP A 170 -35.17 -26.92 -45.87
C ASP A 170 -35.86 -26.95 -44.49
N TRP A 171 -35.53 -27.93 -43.64
CA TRP A 171 -36.08 -28.02 -42.29
C TRP A 171 -35.28 -27.16 -41.29
N ALA A 172 -35.80 -25.96 -40.98
CA ALA A 172 -35.10 -24.98 -40.14
C ALA A 172 -34.72 -25.50 -38.75
N SER A 173 -35.60 -26.25 -38.07
CA SER A 173 -35.31 -26.80 -36.74
C SER A 173 -34.17 -27.82 -36.78
N VAL A 174 -34.04 -28.62 -37.85
CA VAL A 174 -32.91 -29.55 -38.02
C VAL A 174 -31.60 -28.79 -38.18
N GLN A 175 -31.60 -27.73 -39.00
CA GLN A 175 -30.42 -26.87 -39.17
C GLN A 175 -30.03 -26.17 -37.86
N PHE A 176 -31.01 -25.72 -37.07
CA PHE A 176 -30.77 -25.11 -35.76
C PHE A 176 -30.07 -26.06 -34.79
N HIS A 177 -30.60 -27.28 -34.63
CA HIS A 177 -30.00 -28.26 -33.72
C HIS A 177 -28.61 -28.73 -34.19
N LEU A 178 -28.36 -28.80 -35.51
CA LEU A 178 -27.01 -29.03 -36.03
C LEU A 178 -26.06 -27.87 -35.73
N ALA A 179 -26.53 -26.62 -35.79
CA ALA A 179 -25.73 -25.47 -35.41
C ALA A 179 -25.31 -25.54 -33.94
N LEU A 180 -26.25 -25.83 -33.03
CA LEU A 180 -25.97 -26.01 -31.59
C LEU A 180 -25.03 -27.21 -31.31
N TYR A 181 -25.19 -28.31 -32.05
CA TYR A 181 -24.29 -29.46 -31.93
C TYR A 181 -22.84 -29.10 -32.26
N TYR A 182 -22.62 -28.45 -33.41
CA TYR A 182 -21.28 -28.04 -33.81
C TYR A 182 -20.72 -26.92 -32.94
N GLU A 183 -21.57 -26.04 -32.42
CA GLU A 183 -21.20 -25.04 -31.40
C GLU A 183 -20.64 -25.73 -30.15
N ARG A 184 -21.34 -26.73 -29.60
CA ARG A 184 -20.87 -27.50 -28.43
C ARG A 184 -19.57 -28.28 -28.70
N LYS A 185 -19.36 -28.77 -29.93
CA LYS A 185 -18.11 -29.42 -30.35
C LYS A 185 -16.96 -28.44 -30.62
N GLY A 186 -17.25 -27.13 -30.69
CA GLY A 186 -16.27 -26.10 -31.07
C GLY A 186 -15.92 -26.06 -32.57
N ASP A 187 -16.69 -26.74 -33.44
CA ASP A 187 -16.50 -26.69 -34.90
C ASP A 187 -17.23 -25.48 -35.48
N TRP A 188 -16.67 -24.31 -35.22
CA TRP A 188 -17.29 -23.00 -35.49
C TRP A 188 -17.65 -22.77 -36.97
N ARG A 189 -16.89 -23.36 -37.91
CA ARG A 189 -17.18 -23.24 -39.35
C ARG A 189 -18.47 -23.95 -39.74
N LYS A 190 -18.66 -25.18 -39.28
CA LYS A 190 -19.91 -25.93 -39.52
C LYS A 190 -21.07 -25.34 -38.73
N ALA A 191 -20.83 -24.91 -37.50
CA ALA A 191 -21.83 -24.22 -36.69
C ALA A 191 -22.35 -22.97 -37.42
N LEU A 192 -21.45 -22.15 -37.99
CA LEU A 192 -21.82 -20.96 -38.75
C LEU A 192 -22.60 -21.29 -40.02
N HIS A 193 -22.20 -22.34 -40.75
CA HIS A 193 -22.92 -22.80 -41.95
C HIS A 193 -24.38 -23.15 -41.63
N HIS A 194 -24.59 -23.98 -40.60
CA HIS A 194 -25.93 -24.40 -40.20
C HIS A 194 -26.74 -23.25 -39.60
N ALA A 195 -26.13 -22.38 -38.78
CA ALA A 195 -26.81 -21.21 -38.22
C ALA A 195 -27.27 -20.21 -39.29
N LYS A 196 -26.45 -19.94 -40.32
CA LYS A 196 -26.84 -19.11 -41.48
C LYS A 196 -28.03 -19.70 -42.23
N ARG A 197 -28.07 -21.03 -42.38
CA ARG A 197 -29.21 -21.72 -43.00
C ARG A 197 -30.47 -21.62 -42.13
N THR A 198 -30.35 -21.78 -40.81
CA THR A 198 -31.48 -21.60 -39.88
C THR A 198 -32.13 -20.23 -40.04
N VAL A 199 -31.34 -19.15 -40.06
CA VAL A 199 -31.88 -17.79 -40.20
C VAL A 199 -32.49 -17.55 -41.57
N ARG A 200 -31.96 -18.16 -42.65
CA ARG A 200 -32.56 -18.08 -43.99
C ARG A 200 -33.92 -18.79 -44.05
N LEU A 201 -34.03 -19.97 -43.45
CA LEU A 201 -35.24 -20.81 -43.49
C LEU A 201 -36.32 -20.31 -42.51
N SER A 202 -35.94 -19.68 -41.40
CA SER A 202 -36.86 -19.14 -40.41
C SER A 202 -36.40 -17.77 -39.93
N PRO A 203 -36.58 -16.72 -40.77
CA PRO A 203 -36.05 -15.39 -40.47
C PRO A 203 -36.79 -14.68 -39.34
N LYS A 204 -37.95 -15.17 -38.90
CA LYS A 204 -38.75 -14.58 -37.81
C LYS A 204 -38.45 -15.21 -36.45
N GLU A 205 -37.69 -16.29 -36.40
CA GLU A 205 -37.42 -17.04 -35.17
C GLU A 205 -36.23 -16.43 -34.42
N PRO A 206 -36.40 -16.00 -33.14
CA PRO A 206 -35.32 -15.33 -32.43
C PRO A 206 -34.15 -16.26 -32.08
N GLU A 207 -34.41 -17.52 -31.76
CA GLU A 207 -33.40 -18.49 -31.32
C GLU A 207 -32.31 -18.73 -32.38
N GLY A 208 -32.71 -18.86 -33.65
CA GLY A 208 -31.79 -19.06 -34.76
C GLY A 208 -30.84 -17.88 -34.98
N ARG A 209 -31.34 -16.65 -34.81
CA ARG A 209 -30.53 -15.43 -34.94
C ARG A 209 -29.60 -15.21 -33.75
N LEU A 210 -30.04 -15.51 -32.52
CA LEU A 210 -29.17 -15.47 -31.34
C LEU A 210 -28.02 -16.48 -31.46
N ALA A 211 -28.31 -17.70 -31.90
CA ALA A 211 -27.28 -18.70 -32.15
C ALA A 211 -26.29 -18.24 -33.24
N LEU A 212 -26.79 -17.68 -34.35
CA LEU A 212 -25.93 -17.11 -35.39
C LEU A 212 -25.05 -15.98 -34.87
N ALA A 213 -25.60 -15.05 -34.09
CA ALA A 213 -24.85 -13.94 -33.51
C ALA A 213 -23.74 -14.43 -32.56
N ARG A 214 -24.06 -15.37 -31.67
CA ARG A 214 -23.10 -15.95 -30.72
C ARG A 214 -21.98 -16.71 -31.43
N ILE A 215 -22.31 -17.55 -32.41
CA ILE A 215 -21.32 -18.28 -33.22
C ILE A 215 -20.44 -17.31 -34.03
N ALA A 216 -21.02 -16.23 -34.56
CA ALA A 216 -20.27 -15.21 -35.30
C ALA A 216 -19.27 -14.46 -34.40
N LEU A 217 -19.65 -14.10 -33.16
CA LEU A 217 -18.74 -13.48 -32.19
C LEU A 217 -17.55 -14.37 -31.85
N GLN A 218 -17.79 -15.66 -31.64
CA GLN A 218 -16.72 -16.61 -31.35
C GLN A 218 -15.74 -16.78 -32.52
N MET A 219 -16.20 -16.52 -33.74
CA MET A 219 -15.39 -16.46 -34.95
C MET A 219 -14.71 -15.11 -35.19
N GLY A 220 -14.90 -14.13 -34.29
CA GLY A 220 -14.38 -12.76 -34.42
C GLY A 220 -15.17 -11.86 -35.39
N ASP A 221 -16.31 -12.33 -35.92
CA ASP A 221 -17.16 -11.56 -36.84
C ASP A 221 -18.22 -10.75 -36.06
N ALA A 222 -17.75 -9.68 -35.41
CA ALA A 222 -18.59 -8.78 -34.63
C ALA A 222 -19.62 -8.03 -35.49
N LYS A 223 -19.35 -7.82 -36.78
CA LYS A 223 -20.25 -7.13 -37.70
C LYS A 223 -21.52 -7.95 -37.93
N THR A 224 -21.37 -9.21 -38.36
CA THR A 224 -22.51 -10.10 -38.57
C THR A 224 -23.30 -10.29 -37.27
N ALA A 225 -22.63 -10.42 -36.13
CA ALA A 225 -23.29 -10.54 -34.84
C ALA A 225 -24.15 -9.31 -34.51
N ALA A 226 -23.61 -8.10 -34.70
CA ALA A 226 -24.33 -6.86 -34.46
C ALA A 226 -25.56 -6.74 -35.36
N GLU A 227 -25.45 -7.06 -36.65
CA GLU A 227 -26.58 -7.03 -37.60
C GLU A 227 -27.72 -7.97 -37.17
N GLN A 228 -27.40 -9.21 -36.75
CA GLN A 228 -28.41 -10.17 -36.32
C GLN A 228 -29.10 -9.71 -35.04
N VAL A 229 -28.34 -9.16 -34.09
CA VAL A 229 -28.88 -8.62 -32.83
C VAL A 229 -29.75 -7.39 -33.05
N GLU A 230 -29.34 -6.47 -33.93
CA GLU A 230 -30.15 -5.30 -34.29
C GLU A 230 -31.47 -5.73 -34.94
N ALA A 231 -31.42 -6.67 -35.88
CA ALA A 231 -32.62 -7.23 -36.51
C ALA A 231 -33.57 -7.89 -35.50
N LEU A 232 -33.04 -8.57 -34.47
CA LEU A 232 -33.82 -9.12 -33.35
C LEU A 232 -34.52 -8.03 -32.54
N THR A 233 -33.79 -6.96 -32.20
CA THR A 233 -34.31 -5.89 -31.35
C THR A 233 -35.35 -5.01 -32.03
N HIS A 234 -35.33 -4.94 -33.37
CA HIS A 234 -36.37 -4.32 -34.17
C HIS A 234 -37.65 -5.16 -34.23
N GLN A 235 -37.53 -6.48 -34.34
CA GLN A 235 -38.68 -7.39 -34.44
C GLN A 235 -39.36 -7.63 -33.10
N PHE A 236 -38.59 -7.68 -32.01
CA PHE A 236 -39.09 -7.96 -30.66
C PHE A 236 -38.74 -6.82 -29.71
N PRO A 237 -39.36 -5.64 -29.86
CA PRO A 237 -38.94 -4.46 -29.12
C PRO A 237 -39.31 -4.48 -27.62
N THR A 238 -40.26 -5.33 -27.22
CA THR A 238 -40.81 -5.40 -25.86
C THR A 238 -40.32 -6.60 -25.06
N ASP A 239 -39.49 -7.47 -25.63
CA ASP A 239 -38.97 -8.65 -24.94
C ASP A 239 -37.71 -8.31 -24.12
N GLY A 240 -37.88 -8.21 -22.80
CA GLY A 240 -36.80 -7.93 -21.86
C GLY A 240 -35.75 -9.06 -21.75
N ARG A 241 -36.15 -10.32 -21.94
CA ARG A 241 -35.20 -11.46 -21.91
C ARG A 241 -34.32 -11.45 -23.14
N LEU A 242 -34.91 -11.19 -24.30
CA LEU A 242 -34.13 -11.04 -25.54
C LEU A 242 -33.19 -9.84 -25.47
N ALA A 243 -33.66 -8.70 -24.95
CA ALA A 243 -32.81 -7.52 -24.75
C ALA A 243 -31.59 -7.81 -23.86
N MET A 244 -31.75 -8.67 -22.84
CA MET A 244 -30.65 -9.14 -21.99
C MET A 244 -29.61 -9.96 -22.77
N GLU A 245 -30.05 -10.97 -23.52
CA GLU A 245 -29.14 -11.81 -24.32
C GLU A 245 -28.40 -11.00 -25.37
N CYS A 246 -29.10 -10.07 -26.04
CA CYS A 246 -28.49 -9.10 -26.96
C CYS A 246 -27.42 -8.25 -26.28
N ALA A 247 -27.67 -7.77 -25.05
CA ALA A 247 -26.71 -6.98 -24.29
C ALA A 247 -25.45 -7.78 -23.91
N LYS A 248 -25.62 -9.06 -23.51
CA LYS A 248 -24.49 -9.97 -23.22
C LYS A 248 -23.63 -10.20 -24.46
N LEU A 249 -24.24 -10.37 -25.64
CA LEU A 249 -23.53 -10.52 -26.91
C LEU A 249 -22.70 -9.27 -27.24
N PHE A 250 -23.25 -8.06 -27.08
CA PHE A 250 -22.46 -6.84 -27.27
C PHE A 250 -21.34 -6.67 -26.24
N ALA A 251 -21.55 -7.08 -24.99
CA ALA A 251 -20.50 -7.07 -23.97
C ALA A 251 -19.35 -8.03 -24.32
N GLN A 252 -19.65 -9.23 -24.84
CA GLN A 252 -18.66 -10.18 -25.35
C GLN A 252 -17.93 -9.65 -26.59
N ALA A 253 -18.62 -8.88 -27.43
CA ALA A 253 -18.03 -8.17 -28.57
C ALA A 253 -17.12 -6.99 -28.17
N ASN A 254 -16.99 -6.71 -26.87
CA ASN A 254 -16.30 -5.55 -26.30
C ASN A 254 -16.89 -4.20 -26.76
N ASP A 255 -18.15 -4.17 -27.21
CA ASP A 255 -18.91 -2.96 -27.54
C ASP A 255 -19.72 -2.52 -26.31
N ALA A 256 -19.04 -1.86 -25.38
CA ALA A 256 -19.61 -1.47 -24.10
C ALA A 256 -20.74 -0.44 -24.23
N GLU A 257 -20.70 0.46 -25.21
CA GLU A 257 -21.74 1.48 -25.39
C GLU A 257 -23.08 0.85 -25.75
N ARG A 258 -23.07 -0.05 -26.74
CA ARG A 258 -24.28 -0.79 -27.12
C ARG A 258 -24.72 -1.73 -26.01
N ALA A 259 -23.79 -2.44 -25.37
CA ALA A 259 -24.10 -3.30 -24.23
C ALA A 259 -24.84 -2.54 -23.12
N ILE A 260 -24.33 -1.38 -22.71
CA ILE A 260 -24.98 -0.52 -21.69
C ILE A 260 -26.37 -0.09 -22.13
N ARG A 261 -26.55 0.32 -23.40
CA ARG A 261 -27.86 0.72 -23.93
C ARG A 261 -28.87 -0.44 -23.84
N TYR A 262 -28.48 -1.65 -24.23
CA TYR A 262 -29.38 -2.80 -24.21
C TYR A 262 -29.63 -3.35 -22.80
N PHE A 263 -28.64 -3.34 -21.90
CA PHE A 263 -28.88 -3.68 -20.48
C PHE A 263 -29.84 -2.67 -19.82
N ARG A 264 -29.72 -1.37 -20.12
CA ARG A 264 -30.69 -0.35 -19.64
C ARG A 264 -32.09 -0.61 -20.17
N ARG A 265 -32.23 -1.01 -21.43
CA ARG A 265 -33.51 -1.39 -22.02
C ARG A 265 -34.09 -2.64 -21.36
N ALA A 266 -33.26 -3.65 -21.10
CA ALA A 266 -33.66 -4.84 -20.37
C ALA A 266 -34.18 -4.48 -18.96
N LEU A 267 -33.52 -3.55 -18.26
CA LEU A 267 -33.99 -3.02 -16.97
C LEU A 267 -35.26 -2.18 -17.07
N HIS A 268 -35.46 -1.44 -18.16
CA HIS A 268 -36.71 -0.69 -18.35
C HIS A 268 -37.91 -1.64 -18.50
N LEU A 269 -37.71 -2.78 -19.16
CA LEU A 269 -38.73 -3.81 -19.36
C LEU A 269 -38.88 -4.75 -18.16
N GLN A 270 -37.79 -5.02 -17.44
CA GLN A 270 -37.73 -5.88 -16.27
C GLN A 270 -36.90 -5.18 -15.17
N PRO A 271 -37.52 -4.29 -14.37
CA PRO A 271 -36.81 -3.51 -13.35
C PRO A 271 -36.13 -4.35 -12.26
N ASP A 272 -36.66 -5.54 -11.97
CA ASP A 272 -36.16 -6.41 -10.91
C ASP A 272 -35.06 -7.39 -11.36
N ASN A 273 -34.54 -7.23 -12.58
CA ASN A 273 -33.54 -8.14 -13.14
C ASN A 273 -32.14 -7.90 -12.53
N ALA A 274 -31.79 -8.71 -11.52
CA ALA A 274 -30.53 -8.61 -10.80
C ALA A 274 -29.29 -8.81 -11.70
N ASP A 275 -29.36 -9.71 -12.69
CA ASP A 275 -28.24 -9.97 -13.60
C ASP A 275 -27.93 -8.75 -14.48
N ALA A 276 -28.97 -8.00 -14.87
CA ALA A 276 -28.80 -6.75 -15.62
C ALA A 276 -28.12 -5.67 -14.76
N HIS A 277 -28.51 -5.56 -13.50
CA HIS A 277 -27.89 -4.65 -12.55
C HIS A 277 -26.42 -5.01 -12.32
N ARG A 278 -26.09 -6.30 -12.20
CA ARG A 278 -24.71 -6.79 -12.01
C ARG A 278 -23.86 -6.49 -13.26
N ALA A 279 -24.33 -6.86 -14.44
CA ALA A 279 -23.63 -6.60 -15.69
C ALA A 279 -23.38 -5.11 -15.95
N LEU A 280 -24.35 -4.23 -15.63
CA LEU A 280 -24.15 -2.78 -15.71
C LEU A 280 -23.15 -2.27 -14.67
N ALA A 281 -23.20 -2.76 -13.44
CA ALA A 281 -22.23 -2.40 -12.40
C ALA A 281 -20.79 -2.74 -12.83
N ASP A 282 -20.59 -3.92 -13.40
CA ASP A 282 -19.28 -4.39 -13.87
C ASP A 282 -18.78 -3.56 -15.05
N LEU A 283 -19.62 -3.35 -16.08
CA LEU A 283 -19.28 -2.52 -17.24
C LEU A 283 -18.96 -1.07 -16.83
N TYR A 284 -19.76 -0.45 -15.97
CA TYR A 284 -19.44 0.90 -15.50
C TYR A 284 -18.15 0.94 -14.67
N SER A 285 -17.84 -0.10 -13.89
CA SER A 285 -16.60 -0.17 -13.12
C SER A 285 -15.37 -0.28 -14.03
N GLN A 286 -15.43 -1.11 -15.08
CA GLN A 286 -14.36 -1.25 -16.08
C GLN A 286 -14.09 0.06 -16.83
N HIS A 287 -15.13 0.83 -17.13
CA HIS A 287 -15.03 2.14 -17.79
C HIS A 287 -14.81 3.32 -16.82
N ASN A 288 -14.41 3.07 -15.57
CA ASN A 288 -14.18 4.10 -14.54
C ASN A 288 -15.40 5.00 -14.22
N ALA A 289 -16.61 4.60 -14.60
CA ALA A 289 -17.86 5.28 -14.30
C ALA A 289 -18.40 4.86 -12.91
N TRP A 290 -17.56 5.00 -11.89
CA TRP A 290 -17.78 4.50 -10.51
C TRP A 290 -19.08 4.99 -9.86
N ALA A 291 -19.54 6.21 -10.17
CA ALA A 291 -20.79 6.75 -9.63
C ALA A 291 -22.03 6.00 -10.17
N LYS A 292 -22.03 5.63 -11.45
CA LYS A 292 -23.11 4.85 -12.07
C LYS A 292 -23.04 3.40 -11.59
N ALA A 293 -21.84 2.83 -11.49
CA ALA A 293 -21.64 1.50 -10.91
C ALA A 293 -22.20 1.43 -9.48
N LEU A 294 -21.84 2.38 -8.62
CA LEU A 294 -22.33 2.43 -7.23
C LEU A 294 -23.86 2.47 -7.13
N TRP A 295 -24.55 3.13 -8.06
CA TRP A 295 -26.01 3.14 -8.07
C TRP A 295 -26.59 1.73 -8.26
N HIS A 296 -26.09 0.98 -9.26
CA HIS A 296 -26.53 -0.39 -9.51
C HIS A 296 -26.10 -1.35 -8.40
N VAL A 297 -24.88 -1.21 -7.87
CA VAL A 297 -24.40 -2.01 -6.74
C VAL A 297 -25.24 -1.78 -5.49
N ARG A 298 -25.66 -0.55 -5.19
CA ARG A 298 -26.56 -0.25 -4.07
C ARG A 298 -27.94 -0.86 -4.22
N TRP A 299 -28.46 -0.85 -5.44
CA TRP A 299 -29.71 -1.52 -5.75
C TRP A 299 -29.59 -3.01 -5.40
N LEU A 300 -28.50 -3.65 -5.83
CA LEU A 300 -28.20 -5.05 -5.52
C LEU A 300 -28.00 -5.27 -4.00
N ALA A 301 -27.26 -4.41 -3.32
CA ALA A 301 -26.93 -4.54 -1.89
C ALA A 301 -28.16 -4.39 -0.97
N ARG A 302 -29.20 -3.69 -1.43
CA ARG A 302 -30.50 -3.58 -0.73
C ARG A 302 -31.31 -4.86 -0.84
N ARG A 303 -31.24 -5.54 -1.99
CA ARG A 303 -32.04 -6.75 -2.28
C ARG A 303 -31.34 -8.02 -1.79
N PHE A 304 -30.02 -8.05 -1.86
CA PHE A 304 -29.15 -9.16 -1.45
C PHE A 304 -28.16 -8.66 -0.38
N PRO A 305 -28.64 -8.38 0.84
CA PRO A 305 -27.82 -7.78 1.89
C PRO A 305 -26.70 -8.69 2.40
N ASP A 306 -26.82 -10.00 2.22
CA ASP A 306 -25.89 -11.00 2.76
C ASP A 306 -24.88 -11.50 1.71
N ASP A 307 -24.94 -10.99 0.47
CA ASP A 307 -23.99 -11.34 -0.58
C ASP A 307 -22.70 -10.52 -0.42
N ALA A 308 -21.62 -11.21 -0.01
CA ALA A 308 -20.32 -10.61 0.21
C ALA A 308 -19.69 -10.00 -1.04
N GLU A 309 -19.94 -10.56 -2.24
CA GLU A 309 -19.36 -10.03 -3.48
C GLU A 309 -19.97 -8.66 -3.86
N ILE A 310 -21.27 -8.49 -3.57
CA ILE A 310 -21.97 -7.20 -3.79
C ILE A 310 -21.45 -6.15 -2.80
N VAL A 311 -21.29 -6.51 -1.52
CA VAL A 311 -20.73 -5.60 -0.51
C VAL A 311 -19.28 -5.23 -0.81
N LYS A 312 -18.49 -6.18 -1.34
CA LYS A 312 -17.12 -5.94 -1.84
C LYS A 312 -17.13 -4.94 -3.00
N ALA A 313 -18.01 -5.11 -3.98
CA ALA A 313 -18.16 -4.16 -5.09
C ALA A 313 -18.58 -2.76 -4.58
N GLU A 314 -19.44 -2.68 -3.55
CA GLU A 314 -19.88 -1.41 -2.95
C GLU A 314 -18.69 -0.69 -2.29
N ALA A 315 -17.90 -1.43 -1.51
CA ALA A 315 -16.71 -0.92 -0.85
C ALA A 315 -15.69 -0.37 -1.87
N GLN A 316 -15.44 -1.11 -2.95
CA GLN A 316 -14.52 -0.70 -4.01
C GLN A 316 -14.99 0.58 -4.72
N CYS A 317 -16.28 0.65 -5.08
CA CYS A 317 -16.87 1.84 -5.69
C CYS A 317 -16.77 3.06 -4.76
N CYS A 318 -17.11 2.90 -3.48
CA CYS A 318 -17.01 3.97 -2.49
C CYS A 318 -15.56 4.45 -2.29
N ALA A 319 -14.59 3.53 -2.24
CA ALA A 319 -13.18 3.86 -2.09
C ALA A 319 -12.65 4.64 -3.30
N ARG A 320 -12.98 4.22 -4.53
CA ARG A 320 -12.59 4.92 -5.78
C ARG A 320 -13.19 6.31 -5.90
N LEU A 321 -14.42 6.50 -5.42
CA LEU A 321 -15.09 7.81 -5.34
C LEU A 321 -14.62 8.68 -4.17
N ARG A 322 -13.62 8.24 -3.39
CA ARG A 322 -13.14 8.91 -2.17
C ARG A 322 -14.23 9.15 -1.11
N ARG A 323 -15.28 8.32 -1.11
CA ARG A 323 -16.35 8.33 -0.09
C ARG A 323 -15.91 7.47 1.10
N TYR A 324 -14.87 7.92 1.81
CA TYR A 324 -14.15 7.11 2.79
C TYR A 324 -15.02 6.56 3.93
N ARG A 325 -15.94 7.37 4.49
CA ARG A 325 -16.85 6.94 5.56
C ARG A 325 -17.78 5.79 5.14
N GLU A 326 -18.21 5.80 3.89
CA GLU A 326 -19.12 4.79 3.36
C GLU A 326 -18.36 3.53 2.92
N ALA A 327 -17.15 3.72 2.38
CA ALA A 327 -16.23 2.63 2.11
C ALA A 327 -15.89 1.87 3.40
N GLU A 328 -15.56 2.57 4.48
CA GLU A 328 -15.29 1.97 5.79
C GLU A 328 -16.47 1.13 6.30
N ARG A 329 -17.70 1.66 6.26
CA ARG A 329 -18.91 0.89 6.64
C ARG A 329 -19.11 -0.35 5.78
N SER A 330 -18.91 -0.23 4.47
CA SER A 330 -19.06 -1.35 3.53
C SER A 330 -17.99 -2.42 3.76
N LEU A 331 -16.74 -2.01 4.02
CA LEU A 331 -15.64 -2.91 4.34
C LEU A 331 -15.83 -3.62 5.69
N GLN A 332 -16.30 -2.92 6.71
CA GLN A 332 -16.66 -3.52 8.00
C GLN A 332 -17.81 -4.53 7.85
N ARG A 333 -18.79 -4.23 6.99
CA ARG A 333 -19.88 -5.17 6.68
C ARG A 333 -19.34 -6.40 5.94
N TRP A 334 -18.46 -6.23 4.97
CA TRP A 334 -17.80 -7.36 4.29
C TRP A 334 -17.02 -8.23 5.29
N ALA A 335 -16.26 -7.63 6.21
CA ALA A 335 -15.57 -8.35 7.28
C ALA A 335 -16.51 -9.15 8.20
N ARG A 336 -17.75 -8.69 8.41
CA ARG A 336 -18.77 -9.44 9.19
C ARG A 336 -19.33 -10.62 8.40
N LEU A 337 -19.54 -10.47 7.10
CA LEU A 337 -20.07 -11.52 6.22
C LEU A 337 -19.05 -12.63 5.98
N ARG A 338 -17.75 -12.28 5.85
CA ARG A 338 -16.65 -13.22 5.73
C ARG A 338 -15.59 -12.96 6.81
N PRO A 339 -15.79 -13.47 8.03
CA PRO A 339 -14.88 -13.22 9.15
C PRO A 339 -13.51 -13.87 8.99
N ASP A 340 -13.38 -14.91 8.16
CA ASP A 340 -12.12 -15.61 7.89
C ASP A 340 -11.31 -14.98 6.74
N ASP A 341 -11.93 -14.09 5.96
CA ASP A 341 -11.30 -13.43 4.82
C ASP A 341 -10.38 -12.29 5.28
N PHE A 342 -9.17 -12.24 4.74
CA PHE A 342 -8.19 -11.19 5.06
C PHE A 342 -8.38 -9.94 4.19
N GLU A 343 -8.96 -10.07 2.99
CA GLU A 343 -9.12 -8.97 2.03
C GLU A 343 -9.81 -7.71 2.61
N PRO A 344 -10.95 -7.79 3.33
CA PRO A 344 -11.62 -6.59 3.83
C PRO A 344 -10.72 -5.80 4.79
N PHE A 345 -9.90 -6.48 5.59
CA PHE A 345 -8.99 -5.85 6.54
C PHE A 345 -7.81 -5.18 5.82
N VAL A 346 -7.29 -5.76 4.74
CA VAL A 346 -6.26 -5.11 3.90
C VAL A 346 -6.81 -3.84 3.25
N HIS A 347 -8.04 -3.89 2.73
CA HIS A 347 -8.69 -2.71 2.16
C HIS A 347 -8.98 -1.63 3.21
N LEU A 348 -9.36 -2.00 4.43
CA LEU A 348 -9.47 -1.06 5.56
C LEU A 348 -8.12 -0.43 5.89
N ALA A 349 -7.06 -1.25 5.97
CA ALA A 349 -5.72 -0.77 6.29
C ALA A 349 -5.19 0.23 5.24
N ARG A 350 -5.39 -0.06 3.95
CA ARG A 350 -5.04 0.84 2.85
C ARG A 350 -5.87 2.14 2.90
N LEU A 351 -7.17 2.04 3.19
CA LEU A 351 -8.02 3.22 3.37
C LEU A 351 -7.54 4.11 4.52
N TYR A 352 -7.21 3.54 5.68
CA TYR A 352 -6.70 4.31 6.82
C TYR A 352 -5.30 4.90 6.54
N ARG A 353 -4.44 4.18 5.81
CA ARG A 353 -3.16 4.70 5.35
C ARG A 353 -3.34 5.92 4.43
N ASP A 354 -4.27 5.86 3.48
CA ASP A 354 -4.57 6.97 2.57
C ASP A 354 -5.17 8.18 3.32
N LEU A 355 -5.84 7.96 4.46
CA LEU A 355 -6.31 9.01 5.37
C LEU A 355 -5.22 9.55 6.32
N GLY A 356 -4.04 8.93 6.36
CA GLY A 356 -2.96 9.27 7.28
C GLY A 356 -3.13 8.73 8.72
N ASP A 357 -4.13 7.89 8.97
CA ASP A 357 -4.39 7.28 10.29
C ASP A 357 -3.62 5.95 10.42
N GLY A 358 -2.31 6.08 10.67
CA GLY A 358 -1.41 4.93 10.75
C GLY A 358 -1.74 3.96 11.91
N ALA A 359 -2.36 4.45 12.99
CA ALA A 359 -2.74 3.61 14.13
C ALA A 359 -3.89 2.66 13.77
N LYS A 360 -4.95 3.16 13.11
CA LYS A 360 -6.02 2.28 12.62
C LYS A 360 -5.56 1.37 11.50
N ALA A 361 -4.69 1.86 10.62
CA ALA A 361 -4.09 1.03 9.57
C ALA A 361 -3.33 -0.17 10.16
N ARG A 362 -2.59 0.04 11.25
CA ARG A 362 -1.89 -1.03 11.99
C ARG A 362 -2.85 -2.07 12.54
N VAL A 363 -3.93 -1.65 13.21
CA VAL A 363 -4.94 -2.57 13.76
C VAL A 363 -5.60 -3.40 12.65
N ALA A 364 -5.96 -2.76 11.53
CA ALA A 364 -6.52 -3.45 10.39
C ALA A 364 -5.54 -4.46 9.76
N TYR A 365 -4.24 -4.11 9.64
CA TYR A 365 -3.24 -5.09 9.22
C TYR A 365 -3.05 -6.22 10.23
N ASP A 366 -3.02 -5.96 11.54
CA ASP A 366 -2.93 -7.00 12.57
C ASP A 366 -4.10 -8.00 12.45
N ASP A 367 -5.30 -7.52 12.17
CA ASP A 367 -6.46 -8.38 11.91
C ASP A 367 -6.33 -9.16 10.60
N ALA A 368 -5.82 -8.54 9.53
CA ALA A 368 -5.51 -9.26 8.29
C ALA A 368 -4.48 -10.38 8.55
N LEU A 369 -3.42 -10.10 9.31
CA LEU A 369 -2.31 -11.02 9.60
C LEU A 369 -2.76 -12.27 10.37
N LYS A 370 -3.75 -12.15 11.27
CA LYS A 370 -4.35 -13.30 11.99
C LYS A 370 -4.94 -14.35 11.03
N ARG A 371 -5.33 -13.95 9.81
CA ARG A 371 -6.00 -14.79 8.79
C ARG A 371 -5.04 -15.36 7.75
N ARG A 372 -3.74 -15.38 8.05
CA ARG A 372 -2.66 -15.94 7.20
C ARG A 372 -2.63 -15.39 5.76
N PRO A 373 -2.59 -14.06 5.58
CA PRO A 373 -2.65 -13.41 4.27
C PRO A 373 -1.39 -13.73 3.45
N PRO A 374 -1.40 -13.50 2.12
CA PRO A 374 -0.25 -13.76 1.27
C PRO A 374 0.96 -12.87 1.65
N VAL A 375 2.15 -13.23 1.18
CA VAL A 375 3.42 -12.63 1.66
C VAL A 375 3.50 -11.14 1.34
N GLU A 376 2.88 -10.72 0.24
CA GLU A 376 2.78 -9.33 -0.21
C GLU A 376 2.09 -8.46 0.85
N VAL A 377 1.04 -8.97 1.49
CA VAL A 377 0.32 -8.25 2.57
C VAL A 377 1.17 -8.15 3.84
N ILE A 378 1.95 -9.20 4.14
CA ILE A 378 2.90 -9.17 5.28
C ILE A 378 3.97 -8.09 5.04
N ALA A 379 4.44 -7.96 3.80
CA ALA A 379 5.39 -6.93 3.40
C ALA A 379 4.78 -5.52 3.50
N GLU A 380 3.55 -5.31 2.98
CA GLU A 380 2.84 -4.03 3.10
C GLU A 380 2.65 -3.60 4.57
N ALA A 381 2.33 -4.55 5.46
CA ALA A 381 2.25 -4.29 6.89
C ALA A 381 3.62 -3.92 7.50
N ALA A 382 4.70 -4.60 7.08
CA ALA A 382 6.06 -4.31 7.54
C ALA A 382 6.55 -2.93 7.07
N GLU A 383 6.19 -2.51 5.85
CA GLU A 383 6.46 -1.17 5.33
C GLU A 383 5.75 -0.09 6.13
N LEU A 384 4.48 -0.29 6.49
CA LEU A 384 3.75 0.64 7.35
C LEU A 384 4.43 0.78 8.72
N GLU A 385 4.80 -0.33 9.36
CA GLU A 385 5.53 -0.30 10.64
C GLU A 385 6.86 0.46 10.51
N GLY A 386 7.55 0.32 9.37
CA GLY A 386 8.75 1.09 9.05
C GLY A 386 8.48 2.59 8.94
N GLN A 387 7.36 2.99 8.32
CA GLN A 387 6.92 4.40 8.22
C GLN A 387 6.55 4.98 9.59
N LEU A 388 5.97 4.17 10.48
CA LEU A 388 5.68 4.52 11.87
C LEU A 388 6.92 4.58 12.76
N GLY A 389 8.09 4.19 12.25
CA GLY A 389 9.36 4.13 13.00
C GLY A 389 9.47 2.93 13.94
N GLU A 390 8.58 1.93 13.83
CA GLU A 390 8.56 0.70 14.61
C GLU A 390 9.37 -0.42 13.91
N PHE A 391 10.66 -0.13 13.69
CA PHE A 391 11.55 -0.96 12.87
C PHE A 391 11.75 -2.39 13.41
N GLU A 392 11.65 -2.61 14.72
CA GLU A 392 11.76 -3.95 15.30
C GLU A 392 10.60 -4.85 14.87
N ARG A 393 9.38 -4.30 14.86
CA ARG A 393 8.18 -5.04 14.46
C ARG A 393 8.18 -5.27 12.95
N ALA A 394 8.62 -4.28 12.17
CA ALA A 394 8.89 -4.46 10.74
C ALA A 394 9.86 -5.63 10.48
N ALA A 395 10.96 -5.72 11.23
CA ALA A 395 11.92 -6.82 11.12
C ALA A 395 11.33 -8.19 11.50
N GLN A 396 10.38 -8.25 12.45
CA GLN A 396 9.66 -9.48 12.79
C GLN A 396 8.73 -9.92 11.65
N LEU A 397 7.99 -8.99 11.03
CA LEU A 397 7.12 -9.26 9.89
C LEU A 397 7.93 -9.73 8.67
N TYR A 398 9.07 -9.10 8.38
CA TYR A 398 9.97 -9.60 7.34
C TYR A 398 10.57 -10.97 7.68
N ALA A 399 10.81 -11.28 8.96
CA ALA A 399 11.22 -12.62 9.37
C ALA A 399 10.12 -13.66 9.11
N TRP A 400 8.85 -13.28 9.24
CA TRP A 400 7.73 -14.14 8.90
C TRP A 400 7.59 -14.33 7.38
N ALA A 401 7.70 -13.25 6.59
CA ALA A 401 7.77 -13.32 5.13
C ALA A 401 8.90 -14.23 4.64
N GLN A 402 10.10 -14.10 5.24
CA GLN A 402 11.26 -14.96 4.97
C GLN A 402 10.98 -16.44 5.27
N ARG A 403 10.20 -16.78 6.29
CA ARG A 403 9.85 -18.19 6.60
C ARG A 403 8.90 -18.78 5.56
N ARG A 404 7.98 -17.97 5.00
CA ARG A 404 7.06 -18.42 3.93
C ARG A 404 7.75 -18.55 2.59
N GLN A 405 8.71 -17.67 2.28
CA GLN A 405 9.52 -17.70 1.06
C GLN A 405 11.02 -17.71 1.41
N PRO A 406 11.58 -18.87 1.77
CA PRO A 406 12.98 -18.96 2.19
C PRO A 406 13.97 -18.72 1.06
N ASP A 407 13.56 -18.82 -0.20
CA ASP A 407 14.45 -18.73 -1.35
C ASP A 407 14.59 -17.30 -1.89
N ASN A 408 13.71 -16.38 -1.47
CA ASN A 408 13.79 -14.99 -1.88
C ASN A 408 14.82 -14.23 -1.00
N PRO A 409 15.91 -13.68 -1.56
CA PRO A 409 16.90 -12.90 -0.80
C PRO A 409 16.35 -11.54 -0.32
N GLN A 410 15.32 -11.00 -0.98
CA GLN A 410 14.72 -9.69 -0.66
C GLN A 410 14.26 -9.61 0.78
N TRP A 411 13.61 -10.64 1.32
CA TRP A 411 13.11 -10.64 2.70
C TRP A 411 14.24 -10.59 3.73
N ARG A 412 15.39 -11.17 3.42
CA ARG A 412 16.58 -11.10 4.28
C ARG A 412 17.20 -9.70 4.22
N ALA A 413 17.26 -9.10 3.04
CA ALA A 413 17.74 -7.74 2.85
C ALA A 413 16.88 -6.73 3.62
N LEU A 414 15.56 -6.73 3.39
CA LEU A 414 14.61 -5.83 4.06
C LEU A 414 14.60 -6.01 5.58
N ARG A 415 14.68 -7.26 6.06
CA ARG A 415 14.82 -7.55 7.50
C ARG A 415 16.11 -6.99 8.07
N ALA A 416 17.23 -7.17 7.38
CA ALA A 416 18.53 -6.66 7.85
C ALA A 416 18.54 -5.13 7.86
N GLU A 417 17.96 -4.47 6.85
CA GLU A 417 17.82 -3.03 6.79
C GLU A 417 16.96 -2.49 7.95
N ALA A 418 15.79 -3.09 8.20
CA ALA A 418 14.93 -2.74 9.33
C ALA A 418 15.68 -2.88 10.67
N LEU A 419 16.47 -3.95 10.85
CA LEU A 419 17.28 -4.11 12.07
C LEU A 419 18.40 -3.07 12.21
N MET A 420 19.01 -2.64 11.10
CA MET A 420 19.99 -1.55 11.14
C MET A 420 19.34 -0.22 11.53
N LYS A 421 18.14 0.08 11.03
CA LYS A 421 17.36 1.26 11.44
C LYS A 421 16.91 1.17 12.90
N ALA A 422 16.60 -0.02 13.40
CA ALA A 422 16.32 -0.30 14.80
C ALA A 422 17.56 -0.25 15.73
N ARG A 423 18.75 0.11 15.22
CA ARG A 423 20.05 0.06 15.92
C ARG A 423 20.45 -1.33 16.46
N GLN A 424 19.83 -2.41 15.97
CA GLN A 424 20.17 -3.79 16.30
C GLN A 424 21.25 -4.33 15.35
N PHE A 425 22.41 -3.67 15.31
CA PHE A 425 23.47 -3.92 14.32
C PHE A 425 24.06 -5.34 14.42
N ASP A 426 24.24 -5.89 15.62
CA ASP A 426 24.79 -7.24 15.79
C ASP A 426 23.86 -8.32 15.23
N ARG A 427 22.54 -8.11 15.33
CA ARG A 427 21.52 -9.02 14.76
C ARG A 427 21.48 -8.89 13.24
N ALA A 428 21.51 -7.67 12.71
CA ALA A 428 21.56 -7.41 11.27
C ALA A 428 22.77 -8.10 10.60
N GLY A 429 23.97 -7.95 11.17
CA GLY A 429 25.19 -8.55 10.62
C GLY A 429 25.17 -10.08 10.61
N ARG A 430 24.53 -10.74 11.59
CA ARG A 430 24.35 -12.20 11.59
C ARG A 430 23.46 -12.65 10.43
N ILE A 431 22.37 -11.94 10.18
CA ILE A 431 21.44 -12.24 9.09
C ILE A 431 22.15 -12.04 7.75
N LEU A 432 22.83 -10.91 7.54
CA LEU A 432 23.57 -10.62 6.30
C LEU A 432 24.63 -11.68 6.00
N ARG A 433 25.46 -12.05 6.98
CA ARG A 433 26.45 -13.14 6.80
C ARG A 433 25.80 -14.47 6.45
N SER A 434 24.68 -14.81 7.09
CA SER A 434 23.96 -16.05 6.76
C SER A 434 23.31 -16.00 5.37
N ALA A 435 22.86 -14.83 4.95
CA ALA A 435 22.22 -14.61 3.66
C ALA A 435 23.25 -14.70 2.53
N LEU A 436 24.41 -14.04 2.66
CA LEU A 436 25.49 -14.06 1.67
C LEU A 436 26.15 -15.43 1.52
N LYS A 437 26.12 -16.30 2.55
CA LYS A 437 26.51 -17.71 2.39
C LYS A 437 25.62 -18.46 1.39
N ARG A 438 24.34 -18.08 1.30
CA ARG A 438 23.35 -18.70 0.42
C ARG A 438 23.20 -17.98 -0.92
N PHE A 439 23.37 -16.66 -0.92
CA PHE A 439 23.25 -15.78 -2.08
C PHE A 439 24.51 -14.90 -2.20
N PRO A 440 25.66 -15.44 -2.62
CA PRO A 440 26.93 -14.72 -2.62
C PRO A 440 26.96 -13.49 -3.54
N ASP A 441 26.23 -13.56 -4.65
CA ASP A 441 26.25 -12.55 -5.72
C ASP A 441 25.05 -11.58 -5.66
N ASP A 442 24.19 -11.68 -4.64
CA ASP A 442 23.05 -10.77 -4.50
C ASP A 442 23.53 -9.34 -4.20
N MET A 443 23.23 -8.43 -5.11
CA MET A 443 23.72 -7.05 -5.05
C MET A 443 23.22 -6.31 -3.79
N ARG A 444 21.95 -6.45 -3.43
CA ARG A 444 21.36 -5.74 -2.27
C ARG A 444 21.97 -6.24 -0.97
N LEU A 445 22.14 -7.56 -0.81
CA LEU A 445 22.77 -8.14 0.36
C LEU A 445 24.26 -7.72 0.47
N ASN A 446 24.99 -7.68 -0.65
CA ASN A 446 26.37 -7.19 -0.67
C ASN A 446 26.43 -5.69 -0.31
N ALA A 447 25.56 -4.85 -0.87
CA ALA A 447 25.46 -3.42 -0.54
C ALA A 447 25.20 -3.22 0.97
N LEU A 448 24.20 -3.91 1.54
CA LEU A 448 23.89 -3.81 2.97
C LEU A 448 25.02 -4.33 3.87
N MET A 449 25.74 -5.39 3.44
CA MET A 449 26.91 -5.89 4.17
C MET A 449 28.07 -4.89 4.15
N GLY A 450 28.28 -4.21 3.02
CA GLY A 450 29.24 -3.13 2.90
C GLY A 450 28.90 -1.95 3.81
N ILE A 451 27.64 -1.49 3.82
CA ILE A 451 27.15 -0.43 4.71
C ILE A 451 27.31 -0.84 6.18
N TRP A 452 27.00 -2.10 6.52
CA TRP A 452 27.17 -2.63 7.87
C TRP A 452 28.63 -2.58 8.34
N HIS A 453 29.58 -2.99 7.50
CA HIS A 453 31.01 -2.88 7.80
C HIS A 453 31.45 -1.41 7.91
N ALA A 454 30.95 -0.55 7.03
CA ALA A 454 31.30 0.87 7.03
C ALA A 454 30.86 1.60 8.30
N LYS A 455 29.65 1.32 8.82
CA LYS A 455 29.19 1.84 10.12
C LYS A 455 30.03 1.37 11.30
N ARG A 456 30.70 0.21 11.18
CA ARG A 456 31.64 -0.30 12.18
C ARG A 456 33.07 0.15 11.92
N VAL A 457 33.30 1.03 10.95
CA VAL A 457 34.64 1.54 10.60
C VAL A 457 35.59 0.40 10.15
N GLU A 458 35.02 -0.64 9.55
CA GLU A 458 35.71 -1.78 8.96
C GLU A 458 35.85 -1.53 7.45
N TRP A 459 36.52 -0.43 7.09
CA TRP A 459 36.53 0.10 5.72
C TRP A 459 37.24 -0.79 4.70
N VAL A 460 38.25 -1.54 5.15
CA VAL A 460 38.96 -2.51 4.30
C VAL A 460 38.03 -3.66 3.91
N GLU A 461 37.23 -4.13 4.87
CA GLU A 461 36.24 -5.17 4.65
C GLU A 461 35.01 -4.67 3.91
N ALA A 462 34.60 -3.41 4.12
CA ALA A 462 33.42 -2.81 3.49
C ALA A 462 33.55 -2.66 1.97
N GLU A 463 34.70 -2.17 1.49
CA GLU A 463 34.94 -1.86 0.08
C GLU A 463 34.57 -2.99 -0.91
N PRO A 464 35.06 -4.24 -0.77
CA PRO A 464 34.73 -5.30 -1.71
C PRO A 464 33.24 -5.65 -1.74
N PHE A 465 32.54 -5.54 -0.61
CA PHE A 465 31.09 -5.76 -0.56
C PHE A 465 30.31 -4.62 -1.23
N LEU A 466 30.73 -3.37 -1.02
CA LEU A 466 30.14 -2.20 -1.67
C LEU A 466 30.30 -2.28 -3.20
N LEU A 467 31.49 -2.64 -3.69
CA LEU A 467 31.75 -2.81 -5.12
C LEU A 467 30.85 -3.89 -5.76
N ARG A 468 30.70 -5.05 -5.11
CA ARG A 468 29.77 -6.10 -5.55
C ARG A 468 28.32 -5.61 -5.53
N GLY A 469 27.94 -4.82 -4.52
CA GLY A 469 26.62 -4.21 -4.41
C GLY A 469 26.30 -3.22 -5.53
N LEU A 470 27.31 -2.55 -6.08
CA LEU A 470 27.21 -1.66 -7.25
C LEU A 470 27.28 -2.42 -8.59
N GLY A 471 27.33 -3.75 -8.56
CA GLY A 471 27.34 -4.60 -9.76
C GLY A 471 28.72 -4.76 -10.39
N GLN A 472 29.80 -4.42 -9.68
CA GLN A 472 31.14 -4.77 -10.12
C GLN A 472 31.45 -6.21 -9.72
N GLY A 473 31.48 -7.10 -10.71
CA GLY A 473 32.12 -8.39 -10.54
C GLY A 473 33.60 -8.18 -10.23
N VAL A 474 34.06 -8.70 -9.09
CA VAL A 474 35.50 -8.98 -8.95
C VAL A 474 35.80 -9.98 -10.06
N ALA A 475 36.46 -9.54 -11.13
CA ALA A 475 37.09 -10.46 -12.05
C ALA A 475 37.98 -11.38 -11.21
N ASP A 476 37.53 -12.63 -11.16
CA ASP A 476 38.12 -13.82 -10.57
C ASP A 476 39.56 -13.61 -10.04
N LYS A 477 39.70 -13.39 -8.73
CA LYS A 477 40.97 -13.60 -8.02
C LYS A 477 40.86 -14.84 -7.16
N GLY A 478 41.20 -15.96 -7.79
CA GLY A 478 41.94 -17.02 -7.14
C GLY A 478 41.10 -18.18 -6.62
N LYS A 479 41.09 -19.27 -7.40
CA LYS A 479 41.21 -20.62 -6.86
C LYS A 479 42.15 -20.60 -5.66
N LEU A 480 41.61 -20.96 -4.51
CA LEU A 480 42.33 -21.19 -3.27
C LEU A 480 43.19 -22.46 -3.43
N THR A 481 44.31 -22.39 -4.15
CA THR A 481 45.35 -23.42 -4.03
C THR A 481 46.20 -23.09 -2.80
N ARG A 482 45.94 -23.84 -1.73
CA ARG A 482 46.85 -24.06 -0.60
C ARG A 482 48.27 -24.33 -1.14
N GLY A 483 49.20 -23.42 -0.89
CA GLY A 483 50.60 -23.57 -1.27
C GLY A 483 51.48 -22.60 -0.49
N LYS A 484 52.51 -23.12 0.17
CA LYS A 484 53.34 -22.45 1.18
C LYS A 484 54.09 -21.21 0.64
N GLY A 485 54.13 -20.17 1.46
CA GLY A 485 55.26 -19.26 1.68
C GLY A 485 55.89 -18.56 0.48
N ARG A 486 55.54 -17.28 0.28
CA ARG A 486 56.51 -16.18 0.04
C ARG A 486 55.82 -14.83 0.10
N LYS A 487 56.48 -13.86 0.74
CA LYS A 487 56.15 -12.43 0.72
C LYS A 487 56.05 -11.96 -0.74
N VAL A 488 54.97 -11.26 -1.10
CA VAL A 488 54.87 -10.54 -2.36
C VAL A 488 54.47 -9.11 -2.05
N GLU A 489 55.36 -8.19 -2.44
CA GLU A 489 55.20 -6.75 -2.36
C GLU A 489 53.98 -6.30 -3.17
N VAL A 490 53.23 -5.37 -2.60
CA VAL A 490 52.08 -4.73 -3.25
C VAL A 490 52.60 -3.52 -4.00
N SER A 491 52.53 -3.55 -5.33
CA SER A 491 52.59 -2.35 -6.17
C SER A 491 51.27 -2.19 -6.93
N PRO A 492 50.65 -1.00 -6.92
CA PRO A 492 49.38 -0.74 -7.61
C PRO A 492 49.64 -0.14 -8.99
N SER A 493 49.35 -0.85 -10.08
CA SER A 493 49.18 -0.20 -11.39
C SER A 493 48.40 -1.05 -12.40
N SER A 494 47.71 -0.32 -13.28
CA SER A 494 47.06 -0.70 -14.54
C SER A 494 45.61 -1.25 -14.51
N SER A 495 44.69 -0.28 -14.38
CA SER A 495 43.59 0.00 -15.32
C SER A 495 43.29 -1.04 -16.42
N ARG A 496 42.08 -1.62 -16.38
CA ARG A 496 41.29 -1.95 -17.59
C ARG A 496 39.79 -1.79 -17.28
N ALA A 497 39.19 -0.85 -18.02
CA ALA A 497 37.77 -0.48 -18.16
C ALA A 497 36.75 -1.18 -17.24
N ALA A 498 36.37 -0.50 -16.15
CA ALA A 498 35.15 -0.78 -15.41
C ALA A 498 33.95 -0.32 -16.26
N ARG A 499 33.04 -1.23 -16.59
CA ARG A 499 31.70 -0.89 -17.10
C ARG A 499 30.72 -1.23 -15.99
N PHE A 500 30.04 -0.23 -15.44
CA PHE A 500 28.94 -0.48 -14.52
C PHE A 500 27.78 -1.04 -15.34
N SER A 501 27.17 -2.13 -14.85
CA SER A 501 26.04 -2.74 -15.55
C SER A 501 24.86 -1.76 -15.62
N SER A 502 23.98 -1.92 -16.60
CA SER A 502 22.87 -1.03 -16.96
C SER A 502 21.70 -0.99 -15.94
N PHE A 503 21.98 -1.17 -14.66
CA PHE A 503 20.99 -1.23 -13.59
C PHE A 503 21.36 -0.31 -12.43
N VAL A 504 20.35 0.36 -11.87
CA VAL A 504 20.48 1.46 -10.91
C VAL A 504 21.26 1.03 -9.66
N PRO A 505 22.48 1.54 -9.42
CA PRO A 505 23.24 1.24 -8.22
C PRO A 505 22.53 1.80 -6.98
N SER A 506 22.60 1.12 -5.84
CA SER A 506 22.09 1.70 -4.58
C SER A 506 22.91 2.94 -4.21
N LEU A 507 22.29 4.12 -4.30
CA LEU A 507 22.92 5.41 -3.99
C LEU A 507 23.58 5.40 -2.61
N ASP A 508 22.93 4.82 -1.60
CA ASP A 508 23.49 4.71 -0.25
C ASP A 508 24.85 3.99 -0.20
N ALA A 509 24.99 2.86 -0.90
CA ALA A 509 26.24 2.12 -0.94
C ALA A 509 27.33 2.88 -1.72
N ALA A 510 26.94 3.59 -2.78
CA ALA A 510 27.85 4.45 -3.54
C ALA A 510 28.37 5.61 -2.68
N GLY A 511 27.49 6.28 -1.94
CA GLY A 511 27.86 7.36 -1.03
C GLY A 511 28.84 6.90 0.05
N VAL A 512 28.55 5.76 0.68
CA VAL A 512 29.46 5.16 1.66
C VAL A 512 30.81 4.79 1.04
N LEU A 513 30.83 4.26 -0.18
CA LEU A 513 32.08 3.93 -0.87
C LEU A 513 32.89 5.18 -1.21
N VAL A 514 32.23 6.24 -1.69
CA VAL A 514 32.87 7.54 -1.94
C VAL A 514 33.50 8.06 -0.65
N GLU A 515 32.76 8.06 0.46
CA GLU A 515 33.29 8.50 1.75
C GLU A 515 34.53 7.71 2.19
N ILE A 516 34.50 6.38 2.04
CA ILE A 516 35.66 5.52 2.31
C ILE A 516 36.85 5.92 1.43
N TRP A 517 36.65 6.08 0.12
CA TRP A 517 37.72 6.45 -0.80
C TRP A 517 38.29 7.83 -0.54
N LEU A 518 37.46 8.81 -0.18
CA LEU A 518 37.92 10.14 0.18
C LEU A 518 38.78 10.11 1.44
N CYS A 519 38.39 9.32 2.46
CA CYS A 519 39.21 9.14 3.66
C CYS A 519 40.52 8.36 3.40
N GLN A 520 40.53 7.48 2.40
CA GLN A 520 41.73 6.78 1.93
C GLN A 520 42.63 7.63 1.00
N GLY A 521 42.19 8.84 0.59
CA GLY A 521 42.91 9.70 -0.35
C GLY A 521 42.75 9.34 -1.82
N ARG A 522 41.76 8.52 -2.16
CA ARG A 522 41.43 8.06 -3.53
C ARG A 522 40.39 8.96 -4.20
N ALA A 523 40.53 10.26 -4.08
CA ALA A 523 39.55 11.24 -4.59
C ALA A 523 39.34 11.15 -6.13
N LYS A 524 40.37 10.79 -6.90
CA LYS A 524 40.24 10.57 -8.35
C LYS A 524 39.27 9.44 -8.71
N GLU A 525 39.23 8.39 -7.89
CA GLU A 525 38.33 7.25 -8.11
C GLU A 525 36.90 7.62 -7.73
N ALA A 526 36.72 8.36 -6.62
CA ALA A 526 35.44 8.93 -6.22
C ALA A 526 34.84 9.83 -7.33
N VAL A 527 35.63 10.75 -7.91
CA VAL A 527 35.18 11.60 -9.03
C VAL A 527 34.68 10.76 -10.21
N ARG A 528 35.43 9.71 -10.60
CA ARG A 528 35.03 8.84 -11.72
C ARG A 528 33.71 8.12 -11.45
N LEU A 529 33.55 7.56 -10.25
CA LEU A 529 32.30 6.90 -9.84
C LEU A 529 31.15 7.89 -9.85
N CYS A 530 31.32 9.09 -9.28
CA CYS A 530 30.28 10.12 -9.28
C CYS A 530 29.92 10.60 -10.69
N ASP A 531 30.90 10.79 -11.60
CA ASP A 531 30.62 11.15 -12.99
C ASP A 531 29.82 10.06 -13.71
N GLU A 532 30.08 8.78 -13.42
CA GLU A 532 29.29 7.68 -13.97
C GLU A 532 27.88 7.62 -13.39
N LEU A 533 27.73 7.78 -12.08
CA LEU A 533 26.43 7.87 -11.41
C LEU A 533 25.61 9.03 -11.97
N LEU A 534 26.20 10.21 -12.16
CA LEU A 534 25.51 11.38 -12.72
C LEU A 534 25.07 11.18 -14.18
N ARG A 535 25.82 10.37 -14.96
CA ARG A 535 25.41 10.00 -16.34
C ARG A 535 24.23 9.04 -16.35
N GLN A 536 24.18 8.10 -15.42
CA GLN A 536 23.09 7.12 -15.32
C GLN A 536 21.84 7.73 -14.67
N GLN A 537 22.01 8.40 -13.54
CA GLN A 537 20.98 9.03 -12.73
C GLN A 537 21.47 10.35 -12.13
N PRO A 538 21.07 11.49 -12.71
CA PRO A 538 21.37 12.80 -12.12
C PRO A 538 20.71 12.92 -10.74
N SER A 539 21.51 12.93 -9.67
CA SER A 539 21.05 13.14 -8.30
C SER A 539 21.86 14.23 -7.59
N ALA A 540 21.22 14.96 -6.68
CA ALA A 540 21.87 16.01 -5.89
C ALA A 540 23.00 15.43 -5.03
N GLU A 541 22.79 14.23 -4.47
CA GLU A 541 23.76 13.53 -3.63
C GLU A 541 25.03 13.16 -4.39
N ALA A 542 24.90 12.55 -5.57
CA ALA A 542 26.07 12.21 -6.39
C ALA A 542 26.84 13.46 -6.83
N LEU A 543 26.14 14.58 -7.04
CA LEU A 543 26.75 15.85 -7.40
C LEU A 543 27.50 16.49 -6.22
N ILE A 544 26.96 16.39 -4.99
CA ILE A 544 27.63 16.84 -3.77
C ILE A 544 28.86 15.97 -3.47
N TRP A 545 28.76 14.64 -3.60
CA TRP A 545 29.91 13.74 -3.46
C TRP A 545 31.00 14.02 -4.48
N TRP A 546 30.62 14.31 -5.73
CA TRP A 546 31.56 14.75 -6.76
C TRP A 546 32.27 16.04 -6.36
N ALA A 547 31.53 17.00 -5.81
CA ALA A 547 32.07 18.29 -5.37
C ALA A 547 33.03 18.15 -4.18
N GLN A 548 32.70 17.31 -3.20
CA GLN A 548 33.59 16.93 -2.10
C GLN A 548 34.86 16.27 -2.60
N ALA A 549 34.75 15.37 -3.58
CA ALA A 549 35.91 14.72 -4.17
C ALA A 549 36.81 15.70 -4.95
N MET A 550 36.24 16.72 -5.56
CA MET A 550 37.01 17.77 -6.26
C MET A 550 37.69 18.75 -5.31
N ASP A 551 37.08 19.09 -4.16
CA ASP A 551 37.73 19.85 -3.08
C ASP A 551 38.98 19.13 -2.57
N GLU A 552 38.90 17.82 -2.34
CA GLU A 552 40.03 16.98 -1.94
C GLU A 552 41.15 16.91 -3.00
N LEU A 553 40.83 17.17 -4.27
CA LEU A 553 41.83 17.31 -5.35
C LEU A 553 42.40 18.72 -5.48
N GLY A 554 41.98 19.66 -4.63
CA GLY A 554 42.37 21.07 -4.69
C GLY A 554 41.63 21.88 -5.77
N LYS A 555 40.59 21.32 -6.38
CA LYS A 555 39.82 21.92 -7.49
C LYS A 555 38.50 22.54 -7.01
N THR A 556 38.55 23.26 -5.89
CA THR A 556 37.39 23.84 -5.21
C THR A 556 36.57 24.78 -6.11
N LYS A 557 37.26 25.70 -6.80
CA LYS A 557 36.59 26.68 -7.68
C LYS A 557 35.93 26.03 -8.89
N GLU A 558 36.58 25.05 -9.52
CA GLU A 558 35.98 24.28 -10.62
C GLU A 558 34.72 23.55 -10.15
N ALA A 559 34.77 22.98 -8.94
CA ALA A 559 33.63 22.28 -8.35
C ALA A 559 32.45 23.22 -8.10
N ALA A 560 32.70 24.37 -7.47
CA ALA A 560 31.70 25.38 -7.17
C ALA A 560 31.01 25.90 -8.45
N GLN A 561 31.80 26.21 -9.49
CA GLN A 561 31.26 26.66 -10.78
C GLN A 561 30.37 25.60 -11.45
N ARG A 562 30.73 24.31 -11.37
CA ARG A 562 29.90 23.23 -11.94
C ARG A 562 28.59 23.07 -11.17
N LEU A 563 28.62 23.14 -9.84
CA LEU A 563 27.41 23.09 -9.02
C LEU A 563 26.46 24.24 -9.36
N GLU A 564 26.98 25.46 -9.45
CA GLU A 564 26.19 26.66 -9.72
C GLU A 564 25.54 26.64 -11.13
N ARG A 565 26.21 26.03 -12.11
CA ARG A 565 25.69 25.84 -13.48
C ARG A 565 24.72 24.67 -13.60
N SER A 566 24.61 23.83 -12.57
CA SER A 566 23.77 22.64 -12.63
C SER A 566 22.28 23.00 -12.60
N GLN A 567 21.45 22.23 -13.31
CA GLN A 567 19.98 22.39 -13.22
C GLN A 567 19.45 22.06 -11.82
N MET A 568 20.20 21.31 -11.01
CA MET A 568 19.83 20.94 -9.65
C MET A 568 20.05 22.07 -8.63
N PHE A 569 20.90 23.05 -8.97
CA PHE A 569 21.07 24.26 -8.17
C PHE A 569 19.74 24.96 -7.88
N ALA A 570 18.80 24.95 -8.82
CA ALA A 570 17.48 25.57 -8.72
C ALA A 570 16.41 24.68 -8.06
N ARG A 571 16.74 23.42 -7.74
CA ARG A 571 15.77 22.41 -7.27
C ARG A 571 16.04 21.89 -5.87
N ASP A 572 17.29 21.87 -5.40
CA ASP A 572 17.66 21.28 -4.11
C ASP A 572 18.57 22.23 -3.31
N GLU A 573 18.12 22.61 -2.11
CA GLU A 573 18.84 23.50 -1.19
C GLU A 573 20.21 22.94 -0.79
N ARG A 574 20.35 21.61 -0.71
CA ARG A 574 21.62 20.97 -0.34
C ARG A 574 22.71 21.29 -1.36
N VAL A 575 22.36 21.42 -2.63
CA VAL A 575 23.30 21.81 -3.70
C VAL A 575 23.70 23.27 -3.54
N ALA A 576 22.76 24.16 -3.19
CA ALA A 576 23.07 25.56 -2.90
C ALA A 576 24.01 25.72 -1.70
N LYS A 577 23.73 25.01 -0.59
CA LYS A 577 24.58 24.98 0.61
C LYS A 577 25.99 24.48 0.28
N ALA A 578 26.11 23.37 -0.45
CA ALA A 578 27.40 22.83 -0.88
C ALA A 578 28.18 23.80 -1.79
N THR A 579 27.47 24.52 -2.68
CA THR A 579 28.09 25.51 -3.57
C THR A 579 28.62 26.72 -2.79
N ALA A 580 27.83 27.26 -1.87
CA ALA A 580 28.23 28.37 -1.02
C ALA A 580 29.44 27.99 -0.16
N ARG A 581 29.40 26.81 0.47
CA ARG A 581 30.52 26.30 1.27
C ARG A 581 31.81 26.15 0.47
N LEU A 582 31.73 25.67 -0.78
CA LEU A 582 32.92 25.59 -1.64
C LEU A 582 33.51 26.95 -1.98
N TRP A 583 32.69 27.99 -2.15
CA TRP A 583 33.18 29.36 -2.36
C TRP A 583 33.80 29.96 -1.10
N GLU A 584 33.26 29.66 0.08
CA GLU A 584 33.91 30.00 1.37
C GLU A 584 35.27 29.30 1.50
N LEU A 585 35.34 27.99 1.23
CA LEU A 585 36.59 27.23 1.24
C LEU A 585 37.60 27.70 0.17
N ALA A 586 37.13 28.32 -0.90
CA ALA A 586 37.94 28.95 -1.93
C ALA A 586 38.36 30.39 -1.58
N ASN A 587 38.01 30.87 -0.38
CA ASN A 587 38.26 32.23 0.13
C ASN A 587 37.61 33.34 -0.73
N GLU A 588 36.41 33.08 -1.27
CA GLU A 588 35.60 34.03 -2.05
C GLU A 588 34.20 34.22 -1.43
N PRO A 589 34.09 34.88 -0.25
CA PRO A 589 32.84 35.03 0.48
C PRO A 589 31.77 35.81 -0.31
N GLU A 590 32.18 36.75 -1.17
CA GLU A 590 31.24 37.49 -2.01
C GLU A 590 30.46 36.57 -2.96
N ARG A 591 31.14 35.57 -3.54
CA ARG A 591 30.50 34.59 -4.42
C ARG A 591 29.63 33.64 -3.61
N ALA A 592 30.07 33.23 -2.43
CA ALA A 592 29.27 32.40 -1.53
C ALA A 592 27.96 33.09 -1.12
N ALA A 593 27.98 34.38 -0.79
CA ALA A 593 26.77 35.13 -0.46
C ALA A 593 25.86 35.30 -1.69
N ARG A 594 26.42 35.59 -2.87
CA ARG A 594 25.65 35.69 -4.13
C ARG A 594 24.95 34.39 -4.50
N VAL A 595 25.53 33.24 -4.17
CA VAL A 595 24.89 31.93 -4.37
C VAL A 595 23.58 31.86 -3.59
N TRP A 596 23.60 32.23 -2.31
CA TRP A 596 22.41 32.27 -1.48
C TRP A 596 21.38 33.30 -1.95
N GLU A 597 21.81 34.49 -2.36
CA GLU A 597 20.92 35.49 -2.94
C GLU A 597 20.25 34.99 -4.24
N ARG A 598 21.00 34.31 -5.10
CA ARG A 598 20.47 33.71 -6.34
C ARG A 598 19.49 32.58 -6.03
N TRP A 599 19.79 31.74 -5.04
CA TRP A 599 18.86 30.72 -4.56
C TRP A 599 17.55 31.35 -4.04
N ALA A 600 17.64 32.41 -3.25
CA ALA A 600 16.49 33.16 -2.73
C ALA A 600 15.59 33.77 -3.84
N GLN A 601 16.12 34.03 -5.04
CA GLN A 601 15.34 34.50 -6.19
C GLN A 601 14.56 33.37 -6.88
N VAL A 602 15.06 32.14 -6.83
CA VAL A 602 14.48 30.99 -7.54
C VAL A 602 13.44 30.26 -6.70
N VAL A 603 13.62 30.25 -5.37
CA VAL A 603 12.73 29.56 -4.43
C VAL A 603 11.37 30.28 -4.34
N ARG A 604 10.29 29.49 -4.43
CA ARG A 604 8.90 30.00 -4.36
C ARG A 604 8.41 30.20 -2.92
N ASP A 605 8.91 29.42 -1.98
CA ASP A 605 8.50 29.48 -0.57
C ASP A 605 9.12 30.72 0.11
N LYS A 606 8.27 31.51 0.78
CA LYS A 606 8.69 32.72 1.51
C LYS A 606 9.64 32.37 2.65
N ARG A 607 9.42 31.27 3.38
CA ARG A 607 10.28 30.88 4.52
C ARG A 607 11.67 30.49 4.06
N ALA A 608 11.76 29.64 3.04
CA ALA A 608 13.05 29.24 2.47
C ALA A 608 13.81 30.42 1.83
N LYS A 609 13.09 31.39 1.25
CA LYS A 609 13.69 32.64 0.76
C LYS A 609 14.32 33.47 1.88
N VAL A 610 13.62 33.61 3.00
CA VAL A 610 14.11 34.31 4.19
C VAL A 610 15.31 33.58 4.80
N ALA A 611 15.24 32.26 4.93
CA ALA A 611 16.34 31.44 5.41
C ALA A 611 17.59 31.58 4.53
N ALA A 612 17.43 31.56 3.20
CA ALA A 612 18.54 31.78 2.27
C ALA A 612 19.19 33.16 2.43
N LEU A 613 18.41 34.22 2.63
CA LEU A 613 18.94 35.57 2.89
C LEU A 613 19.66 35.65 4.24
N ALA A 614 19.16 34.97 5.27
CA ALA A 614 19.83 34.87 6.57
C ALA A 614 21.16 34.11 6.47
N GLN A 615 21.21 33.02 5.69
CA GLN A 615 22.45 32.31 5.39
C GLN A 615 23.44 33.20 4.63
N ALA A 616 22.99 33.97 3.64
CA ALA A 616 23.83 34.95 2.94
C ALA A 616 24.41 36.01 3.91
N ALA A 617 23.62 36.46 4.88
CA ALA A 617 24.07 37.40 5.91
C ALA A 617 25.14 36.77 6.83
N GLN A 618 24.99 35.50 7.20
CA GLN A 618 26.01 34.76 7.98
C GLN A 618 27.34 34.67 7.22
N VAL A 619 27.32 34.42 5.90
CA VAL A 619 28.54 34.43 5.07
C VAL A 619 29.26 35.78 5.15
N TRP A 620 28.52 36.89 5.04
CA TRP A 620 29.10 38.23 5.15
C TRP A 620 29.59 38.54 6.56
N GLU A 621 28.92 38.03 7.59
CA GLU A 621 29.39 38.14 8.98
C GLU A 621 30.73 37.42 9.17
N HIS A 622 30.88 36.20 8.63
CA HIS A 622 32.15 35.47 8.68
C HIS A 622 33.27 36.16 7.90
N ALA A 623 32.91 36.93 6.86
CA ALA A 623 33.83 37.78 6.10
C ALA A 623 34.08 39.17 6.74
N ASP A 624 33.54 39.41 7.94
CA ASP A 624 33.61 40.67 8.69
C ASP A 624 33.03 41.90 7.94
N GLN A 625 32.14 41.67 6.97
CA GLN A 625 31.44 42.73 6.22
C GLN A 625 30.02 42.94 6.78
N ILE A 626 29.95 43.40 8.03
CA ILE A 626 28.70 43.54 8.77
C ILE A 626 27.64 44.44 8.08
N PRO A 627 27.98 45.55 7.39
CA PRO A 627 26.99 46.37 6.68
C PRO A 627 26.24 45.60 5.58
N ASN A 628 26.93 44.69 4.87
CA ASN A 628 26.33 43.86 3.83
C ASN A 628 25.39 42.81 4.44
N ALA A 629 25.78 42.23 5.59
CA ALA A 629 24.94 41.32 6.35
C ALA A 629 23.64 41.99 6.83
N LEU A 630 23.74 43.21 7.40
CA LEU A 630 22.58 43.98 7.84
C LEU A 630 21.62 44.32 6.69
N ALA A 631 22.14 44.74 5.53
CA ALA A 631 21.32 45.04 4.37
C ALA A 631 20.53 43.83 3.84
N LEU A 632 21.06 42.62 3.98
CA LEU A 632 20.37 41.38 3.61
C LEU A 632 19.31 40.98 4.64
N LEU A 633 19.58 41.15 5.93
CA LEU A 633 18.59 40.95 6.97
C LEU A 633 17.42 41.94 6.84
N ASP A 634 17.68 43.19 6.46
CA ASP A 634 16.62 44.16 6.17
C ASP A 634 15.73 43.70 5.00
N LYS A 635 16.33 43.13 3.94
CA LYS A 635 15.58 42.53 2.83
C LYS A 635 14.76 41.32 3.30
N ALA A 636 15.32 40.49 4.17
CA ALA A 636 14.63 39.32 4.73
C ALA A 636 13.43 39.73 5.59
N GLN A 637 13.60 40.75 6.44
CA GLN A 637 12.54 41.27 7.31
C GLN A 637 11.38 41.89 6.52
N ARG A 638 11.66 42.57 5.40
CA ARG A 638 10.61 43.08 4.49
C ARG A 638 9.76 41.96 3.87
N ILE A 639 10.27 40.73 3.80
CA ILE A 639 9.55 39.56 3.29
C ILE A 639 8.74 38.90 4.40
N ALA A 640 9.35 38.71 5.58
CA ALA A 640 8.71 38.17 6.76
C ALA A 640 9.26 38.87 8.02
N ASP A 641 8.37 39.52 8.77
CA ASP A 641 8.72 40.19 10.02
C ASP A 641 8.69 39.18 11.18
N GLU A 642 9.76 38.38 11.28
CA GLU A 642 9.90 37.35 12.31
C GLU A 642 10.82 37.80 13.45
N PRO A 643 10.45 37.60 14.73
CA PRO A 643 11.27 37.94 15.90
C PRO A 643 12.72 37.43 15.90
N PRO A 644 13.04 36.19 15.48
CA PRO A 644 14.44 35.72 15.45
C PRO A 644 15.32 36.50 14.47
N LEU A 645 14.77 36.98 13.34
CA LEU A 645 15.53 37.81 12.39
C LEU A 645 15.82 39.19 12.98
N GLN A 646 14.88 39.76 13.74
CA GLN A 646 15.10 41.01 14.46
C GLN A 646 16.20 40.85 15.52
N ALA A 647 16.18 39.75 16.27
CA ALA A 647 17.20 39.42 17.27
C ALA A 647 18.61 39.31 16.65
N GLU A 648 18.73 38.59 15.53
CA GLU A 648 20.00 38.48 14.77
C GLU A 648 20.47 39.83 14.22
N ARG A 649 19.55 40.68 13.77
CA ARG A 649 19.87 42.03 13.28
C ARG A 649 20.41 42.92 14.40
N ILE A 650 19.78 42.90 15.58
CA ILE A 650 20.25 43.61 16.79
C ILE A 650 21.64 43.11 17.18
N ARG A 651 21.87 41.79 17.17
CA ARG A 651 23.19 41.19 17.45
C ARG A 651 24.26 41.75 16.51
N LEU A 652 23.98 41.79 15.21
CA LEU A 652 24.91 42.34 14.21
C LEU A 652 25.12 43.85 14.37
N MET A 653 24.08 44.62 14.73
CA MET A 653 24.23 46.05 15.03
C MET A 653 25.14 46.28 16.24
N LEU A 654 25.02 45.46 17.29
CA LEU A 654 25.93 45.50 18.43
C LEU A 654 27.36 45.11 18.04
N LYS A 655 27.53 44.15 17.13
CA LYS A 655 28.83 43.76 16.58
C LYS A 655 29.46 44.87 15.72
N ALA A 656 28.65 45.63 14.97
CA ALA A 656 29.07 46.80 14.19
C ALA A 656 29.30 48.07 15.02
N ASP A 657 29.26 47.97 16.35
CA ASP A 657 29.39 49.09 17.30
C ASP A 657 28.36 50.22 17.07
N ALA A 658 27.11 49.84 16.75
CA ALA A 658 25.97 50.75 16.61
C ALA A 658 24.93 50.56 17.75
N PRO A 659 25.30 50.78 19.03
CA PRO A 659 24.45 50.43 20.16
C PRO A 659 23.18 51.28 20.27
N ALA A 660 23.14 52.49 19.70
CA ALA A 660 21.94 53.33 19.67
C ALA A 660 20.83 52.74 18.78
N ALA A 661 21.18 52.32 17.55
CA ALA A 661 20.25 51.67 16.64
C ALA A 661 19.80 50.30 17.17
N ALA A 662 20.74 49.54 17.75
CA ALA A 662 20.45 48.26 18.40
C ALA A 662 19.46 48.40 19.56
N LEU A 663 19.59 49.46 20.38
CA LEU A 663 18.69 49.73 21.50
C LEU A 663 17.25 50.01 21.02
N GLU A 664 17.08 50.81 19.97
CA GLU A 664 15.75 51.12 19.42
C GLU A 664 15.06 49.88 18.85
N GLU A 665 15.77 49.06 18.09
CA GLU A 665 15.24 47.81 17.54
C GLU A 665 14.99 46.76 18.63
N ALA A 666 15.86 46.65 19.63
CA ALA A 666 15.64 45.78 20.79
C ALA A 666 14.41 46.19 21.59
N GLU A 667 14.11 47.49 21.67
CA GLU A 667 12.91 47.98 22.34
C GLU A 667 11.64 47.55 21.59
N LYS A 668 11.65 47.60 20.26
CA LYS A 668 10.54 47.11 19.42
C LYS A 668 10.34 45.61 19.61
N LEU A 669 11.41 44.82 19.57
CA LEU A 669 11.36 43.38 19.79
C LEU A 669 10.82 43.03 21.18
N LEU A 670 11.28 43.73 22.21
CA LEU A 670 10.82 43.54 23.60
C LEU A 670 9.36 43.97 23.80
N ALA A 671 8.89 44.98 23.06
CA ALA A 671 7.49 45.36 23.08
C ALA A 671 6.58 44.29 22.42
N GLN A 672 7.08 43.58 21.40
CA GLN A 672 6.38 42.46 20.76
C GLN A 672 6.40 41.21 21.66
N LEU A 673 7.54 40.92 22.29
CA LEU A 673 7.79 39.72 23.10
C LEU A 673 8.36 40.09 24.48
N PRO A 674 7.51 40.59 25.40
CA PRO A 674 7.99 41.15 26.66
C PRO A 674 8.39 40.07 27.70
N ASP A 675 8.01 38.82 27.45
CA ASP A 675 8.36 37.65 28.27
C ASP A 675 9.61 36.90 27.76
N GLU A 676 10.15 37.23 26.58
CA GLU A 676 11.27 36.50 25.97
C GLU A 676 12.63 36.93 26.53
N PRO A 677 13.43 36.02 27.10
CA PRO A 677 14.68 36.39 27.76
C PRO A 677 15.77 36.85 26.81
N GLN A 678 15.78 36.34 25.58
CA GLN A 678 16.76 36.73 24.57
C GLN A 678 16.59 38.20 24.14
N ALA A 679 15.35 38.67 23.98
CA ALA A 679 15.05 40.07 23.67
C ALA A 679 15.49 41.00 24.81
N ALA A 680 15.23 40.62 26.06
CA ALA A 680 15.65 41.38 27.24
C ALA A 680 17.18 41.44 27.38
N LEU A 681 17.88 40.36 27.05
CA LEU A 681 19.34 40.30 27.07
C LEU A 681 19.97 41.19 26.01
N LEU A 682 19.43 41.18 24.78
CA LEU A 682 19.90 42.07 23.70
C LEU A 682 19.68 43.55 24.05
N TYR A 683 18.53 43.90 24.64
CA TYR A 683 18.28 45.26 25.12
C TYR A 683 19.26 45.66 26.23
N ALA A 684 19.47 44.77 27.21
CA ALA A 684 20.41 45.00 28.30
C ALA A 684 21.84 45.20 27.80
N GLU A 685 22.28 44.39 26.84
CA GLU A 685 23.60 44.53 26.23
C GLU A 685 23.75 45.84 25.45
N ALA A 686 22.74 46.23 24.66
CA ALA A 686 22.72 47.51 23.96
C ALA A 686 22.80 48.70 24.93
N ALA A 687 22.00 48.67 26.00
CA ALA A 687 21.96 49.72 27.02
C ALA A 687 23.30 49.83 27.78
N LEU A 688 23.90 48.70 28.17
CA LEU A 688 25.19 48.67 28.84
C LEU A 688 26.32 49.19 27.95
N ARG A 689 26.33 48.87 26.65
CA ARG A 689 27.33 49.42 25.72
C ARG A 689 27.16 50.91 25.50
N LEU A 690 25.93 51.41 25.40
CA LEU A 690 25.62 52.82 25.11
C LEU A 690 25.81 53.72 26.34
N TRP A 691 25.34 53.30 27.51
CA TRP A 691 25.23 54.13 28.72
C TRP A 691 26.16 53.71 29.86
N ARG A 692 26.83 52.55 29.75
CA ARG A 692 27.77 52.00 30.73
C ARG A 692 27.17 52.00 32.14
N ASP A 693 27.80 52.71 33.08
CA ASP A 693 27.41 52.74 34.48
C ASP A 693 26.06 53.44 34.70
N SER A 694 25.69 54.38 33.82
CA SER A 694 24.41 55.09 33.87
C SER A 694 23.23 54.32 33.23
N ALA A 695 23.48 53.09 32.76
CA ALA A 695 22.46 52.27 32.11
C ALA A 695 21.33 51.91 33.08
N PHE A 696 21.65 51.67 34.34
CA PHE A 696 20.66 51.30 35.35
C PHE A 696 19.64 52.43 35.59
N GLU A 697 20.09 53.65 35.86
CA GLU A 697 19.20 54.79 36.13
C GLU A 697 18.31 55.10 34.92
N ARG A 698 18.89 55.10 33.71
CA ARG A 698 18.17 55.43 32.48
C ARG A 698 17.13 54.38 32.10
N VAL A 699 17.44 53.09 32.28
CA VAL A 699 16.47 52.01 32.05
C VAL A 699 15.42 51.98 33.15
N ALA A 700 15.77 52.26 34.40
CA ALA A 700 14.80 52.38 35.50
C ALA A 700 13.81 53.52 35.27
N GLU A 701 14.26 54.69 34.78
CA GLU A 701 13.39 55.80 34.42
C GLU A 701 12.45 55.44 33.26
N ARG A 702 12.98 54.81 32.20
CA ARG A 702 12.16 54.34 31.07
C ARG A 702 11.16 53.27 31.48
N TRP A 703 11.52 52.38 32.39
CA TRP A 703 10.67 51.31 32.89
C TRP A 703 9.40 51.84 33.57
N GLN A 704 9.47 52.97 34.28
CA GLN A 704 8.30 53.61 34.89
C GLN A 704 7.20 53.93 33.86
N ARG A 705 7.56 54.16 32.60
CA ARG A 705 6.63 54.39 31.49
C ARG A 705 6.36 53.13 30.67
N LYS A 706 7.27 52.14 30.70
CA LYS A 706 7.29 50.96 29.83
C LYS A 706 7.61 49.69 30.63
N ALA A 707 6.57 49.06 31.18
CA ALA A 707 6.71 47.91 32.07
C ALA A 707 7.31 46.63 31.42
N HIS A 708 7.34 46.53 30.08
CA HIS A 708 7.99 45.39 29.39
C HIS A 708 9.52 45.38 29.56
N LEU A 709 10.14 46.48 29.98
CA LEU A 709 11.57 46.58 30.27
C LEU A 709 12.02 45.84 31.55
N THR A 710 11.09 45.20 32.27
CA THR A 710 11.37 44.58 33.58
C THR A 710 12.51 43.57 33.52
N GLY A 711 12.52 42.68 32.52
CA GLY A 711 13.57 41.68 32.35
C GLY A 711 14.94 42.31 32.07
N ALA A 712 14.99 43.33 31.21
CA ALA A 712 16.22 44.02 30.86
C ALA A 712 16.80 44.79 32.06
N LEU A 713 15.95 45.47 32.85
CA LEU A 713 16.36 46.15 34.08
C LEU A 713 17.01 45.20 35.08
N LEU A 714 16.40 44.02 35.29
CA LEU A 714 16.95 42.99 36.19
C LEU A 714 18.30 42.47 35.70
N LEU A 715 18.47 42.23 34.40
CA LEU A 715 19.73 41.75 33.82
C LEU A 715 20.85 42.81 33.90
N ILE A 716 20.54 44.09 33.65
CA ILE A 716 21.48 45.20 33.82
C ILE A 716 21.90 45.32 35.28
N ALA A 717 20.92 45.24 36.21
CA ALA A 717 21.18 45.29 37.64
C ALA A 717 22.06 44.13 38.12
N ASP A 718 21.87 42.93 37.57
CA ASP A 718 22.70 41.75 37.85
C ASP A 718 24.15 41.99 37.39
N ARG A 719 24.35 42.55 36.19
CA ARG A 719 25.67 42.87 35.64
C ARG A 719 26.39 43.99 36.38
N LEU A 720 25.66 44.98 36.91
CA LEU A 720 26.20 46.11 37.68
C LEU A 720 26.19 45.88 39.20
N ASN A 721 25.83 44.66 39.65
CA ASN A 721 25.76 44.28 41.06
C ASN A 721 24.79 45.13 41.92
N ARG A 722 23.71 45.66 41.31
CA ARG A 722 22.68 46.53 41.93
C ARG A 722 21.30 45.87 41.98
N ARG A 723 21.27 44.54 42.02
CA ARG A 723 20.02 43.75 41.96
C ARG A 723 19.06 44.05 43.11
N ALA A 724 19.57 44.28 44.33
CA ALA A 724 18.74 44.59 45.50
C ALA A 724 17.94 45.89 45.28
N GLU A 725 18.59 46.92 44.74
CA GLU A 725 17.97 48.20 44.39
C GLU A 725 16.89 48.02 43.31
N ALA A 726 17.17 47.19 42.30
CA ALA A 726 16.19 46.87 41.25
C ALA A 726 14.96 46.14 41.80
N GLU A 727 15.15 45.13 42.66
CA GLU A 727 14.04 44.39 43.26
C GLU A 727 13.20 45.25 44.20
N GLU A 728 13.82 46.20 44.92
CA GLU A 728 13.12 47.16 45.77
C GLU A 728 12.30 48.18 44.94
N LEU A 729 12.88 48.72 43.86
CA LEU A 729 12.18 49.56 42.89
C LEU A 729 10.97 48.84 42.27
N LEU A 730 11.13 47.58 41.87
CA LEU A 730 10.05 46.79 41.29
C LEU A 730 8.93 46.48 42.30
N LYS A 731 9.29 46.20 43.57
CA LYS A 731 8.31 45.94 44.65
C LYS A 731 7.53 47.19 45.03
N THR A 732 8.20 48.34 45.17
CA THR A 732 7.56 49.61 45.55
C THR A 732 6.61 50.11 44.46
N ALA A 733 7.02 50.01 43.19
CA ALA A 733 6.20 50.41 42.05
C ALA A 733 5.13 49.37 41.63
N ALA A 734 5.12 48.16 42.23
CA ALA A 734 4.19 47.08 41.88
C ALA A 734 2.71 47.50 41.95
N HIS A 735 2.35 48.37 42.89
CA HIS A 735 0.97 48.84 43.08
C HIS A 735 0.47 49.77 41.96
N GLN A 736 1.39 50.45 41.27
CA GLN A 736 1.08 51.39 40.18
C GLN A 736 0.98 50.71 38.81
N LEU A 737 1.36 49.44 38.70
CA LEU A 737 1.34 48.66 37.46
C LEU A 737 -0.04 48.03 37.19
N SER A 738 -0.36 47.85 35.90
CA SER A 738 -1.53 47.09 35.47
C SER A 738 -1.44 45.60 35.87
N PRO A 739 -2.57 44.86 35.97
CA PRO A 739 -2.56 43.45 36.33
C PRO A 739 -1.77 42.54 35.37
N SER A 740 -1.64 42.91 34.09
CA SER A 740 -0.80 42.21 33.11
C SER A 740 0.68 42.50 33.33
N ALA A 741 1.05 43.76 33.54
CA ALA A 741 2.43 44.17 33.84
C ALA A 741 2.95 43.59 35.17
N ARG A 742 2.10 43.51 36.20
CA ARG A 742 2.44 42.83 37.47
C ARG A 742 2.72 41.35 37.27
N ARG A 743 1.91 40.66 36.45
CA ARG A 743 2.13 39.23 36.15
C ARG A 743 3.46 39.02 35.43
N LEU A 744 3.77 39.85 34.44
CA LEU A 744 5.05 39.83 33.73
C LEU A 744 6.24 40.06 34.68
N MET A 745 6.16 41.09 35.52
CA MET A 745 7.18 41.39 36.52
C MET A 745 7.38 40.23 37.50
N GLN A 746 6.30 39.63 38.00
CA GLN A 746 6.37 38.47 38.89
C GLN A 746 6.97 37.24 38.19
N ARG A 747 6.66 37.00 36.91
CA ARG A 747 7.29 35.93 36.12
C ARG A 747 8.79 36.12 36.03
N TRP A 748 9.25 37.34 35.73
CA TRP A 748 10.67 37.66 35.67
C TRP A 748 11.37 37.56 37.05
N LEU A 749 10.75 38.03 38.13
CA LEU A 749 11.29 37.89 39.48
C LEU A 749 11.39 36.41 39.93
N ASN A 750 10.45 35.57 39.51
CA ASN A 750 10.41 34.15 39.85
C ASN A 750 11.27 33.27 38.91
N GLY A 751 11.50 33.71 37.67
CA GLY A 751 12.11 32.91 36.60
C GLY A 751 13.39 33.48 35.97
N ALA A 752 13.89 34.64 36.40
CA ALA A 752 15.10 35.24 35.80
C ALA A 752 16.31 34.27 35.90
N PRO A 753 17.07 34.06 34.80
CA PRO A 753 18.35 33.38 34.86
C PRO A 753 19.28 34.19 35.78
N ARG A 754 19.67 33.61 36.92
CA ARG A 754 20.68 34.20 37.81
C ARG A 754 22.05 33.97 37.18
N ALA A 755 22.88 35.00 37.06
CA ALA A 755 24.30 34.78 36.86
C ALA A 755 24.86 34.03 38.09
N ALA A 756 25.26 32.76 37.87
CA ALA A 756 26.02 31.88 38.76
C ALA A 756 25.50 31.57 40.19
N ASN A 757 25.00 30.32 40.33
CA ASN A 757 24.97 29.40 41.50
C ASN A 757 23.83 29.43 42.56
N PRO A 758 23.45 28.24 43.13
CA PRO A 758 22.09 27.73 43.00
C PRO A 758 21.33 27.54 44.33
N ARG A 759 20.00 27.59 44.28
CA ARG A 759 19.12 26.97 45.30
C ARG A 759 18.63 25.62 44.78
N PRO A 760 18.28 24.66 45.67
CA PRO A 760 18.30 23.24 45.36
C PRO A 760 17.09 22.84 44.50
N GLN A 761 17.31 22.84 43.18
CA GLN A 761 16.53 22.01 42.27
C GLN A 761 17.08 20.58 42.36
N VAL A 762 16.20 19.59 42.12
CA VAL A 762 16.61 18.19 41.94
C VAL A 762 17.80 18.17 40.98
N ALA A 763 18.97 17.79 41.48
CA ALA A 763 20.22 18.01 40.76
C ALA A 763 20.18 17.29 39.40
N SER A 764 20.26 18.06 38.32
CA SER A 764 20.24 17.50 36.97
C SER A 764 21.52 16.69 36.70
N PRO A 765 21.53 15.74 35.74
CA PRO A 765 22.74 14.98 35.42
C PRO A 765 23.97 15.86 35.09
N PRO A 766 23.86 16.99 34.35
CA PRO A 766 24.95 17.93 34.15
C PRO A 766 25.46 18.58 35.45
N ASP A 767 24.55 18.98 36.36
CA ASP A 767 24.94 19.59 37.64
C ASP A 767 25.69 18.59 38.53
N LEU A 768 25.20 17.34 38.59
CA LEU A 768 25.86 16.26 39.30
C LEU A 768 27.24 15.95 38.70
N PHE A 769 27.35 16.01 37.37
CA PHE A 769 28.61 15.81 36.68
C PHE A 769 29.62 16.94 36.97
N GLN A 770 29.20 18.20 36.95
CA GLN A 770 30.08 19.31 37.34
C GLN A 770 30.56 19.17 38.79
N ARG A 771 29.67 18.80 39.72
CA ARG A 771 30.06 18.52 41.12
C ARG A 771 31.02 17.35 41.21
N ALA A 772 30.80 16.29 40.43
CA ALA A 772 31.71 15.15 40.37
C ALA A 772 33.10 15.54 39.85
N GLN A 773 33.18 16.42 38.83
CA GLN A 773 34.44 16.95 38.31
C GLN A 773 35.17 17.79 39.37
N GLN A 774 34.45 18.65 40.10
CA GLN A 774 35.02 19.44 41.19
C GLN A 774 35.56 18.53 42.31
N ALA A 775 34.78 17.54 42.74
CA ALA A 775 35.20 16.56 43.74
C ALA A 775 36.42 15.74 43.29
N ALA A 776 36.46 15.33 42.01
CA ALA A 776 37.60 14.63 41.41
C ALA A 776 38.86 15.52 41.32
N GLY A 777 38.70 16.82 41.06
CA GLY A 777 39.77 17.81 41.08
C GLY A 777 40.33 18.05 42.49
N GLN A 778 39.47 17.95 43.51
CA GLN A 778 39.84 18.02 44.93
C GLN A 778 40.28 16.66 45.52
N ASN A 779 40.52 15.66 44.66
CA ASN A 779 40.94 14.30 45.02
C ASN A 779 39.98 13.53 45.95
N ARG A 780 38.70 13.91 46.01
CA ARG A 780 37.66 13.21 46.78
C ARG A 780 37.03 12.09 45.94
N ILE A 781 37.78 11.00 45.79
CA ILE A 781 37.46 9.96 44.80
C ILE A 781 36.10 9.27 45.09
N GLY A 782 35.82 8.93 46.36
CA GLY A 782 34.55 8.27 46.73
C GLY A 782 33.31 9.13 46.45
N GLU A 783 33.37 10.42 46.78
CA GLU A 783 32.30 11.39 46.50
C GLU A 783 32.08 11.55 44.98
N ALA A 784 33.17 11.68 44.21
CA ALA A 784 33.09 11.78 42.75
C ALA A 784 32.44 10.54 42.12
N MET A 785 32.79 9.33 42.57
CA MET A 785 32.21 8.08 42.07
C MET A 785 30.72 7.95 42.40
N GLU A 786 30.30 8.34 43.61
CA GLU A 786 28.88 8.36 43.98
C GLU A 786 28.09 9.32 43.09
N LEU A 787 28.60 10.53 42.87
CA LEU A 787 27.95 11.53 42.03
C LEU A 787 27.82 11.05 40.59
N CYS A 788 28.86 10.41 40.04
CA CYS A 788 28.78 9.77 38.72
C CYS A 788 27.71 8.67 38.67
N ARG A 789 27.65 7.78 39.68
CA ARG A 789 26.62 6.72 39.76
C ARG A 789 25.21 7.30 39.85
N LYS A 790 25.01 8.37 40.63
CA LYS A 790 23.73 9.10 40.73
C LYS A 790 23.34 9.71 39.38
N ALA A 791 24.28 10.36 38.68
CA ALA A 791 24.04 10.90 37.35
C ALA A 791 23.65 9.79 36.33
N ILE A 792 24.34 8.65 36.35
CA ILE A 792 24.03 7.50 35.49
C ILE A 792 22.67 6.89 35.82
N ALA A 793 22.31 6.81 37.10
CA ALA A 793 21.01 6.30 37.54
C ALA A 793 19.84 7.19 37.06
N LEU A 794 20.05 8.51 37.03
CA LEU A 794 19.08 9.46 36.49
C LEU A 794 19.01 9.43 34.96
N GLN A 795 20.17 9.37 34.28
CA GLN A 795 20.25 9.33 32.83
C GLN A 795 21.30 8.32 32.37
N ARG A 796 20.83 7.12 32.03
CA ARG A 796 21.71 6.00 31.62
C ARG A 796 22.59 6.32 30.40
N ASN A 797 22.13 7.19 29.50
CA ASN A 797 22.85 7.57 28.27
C ASN A 797 23.84 8.73 28.46
N PHE A 798 24.03 9.22 29.69
CA PHE A 798 24.97 10.30 29.98
C PHE A 798 26.43 9.77 30.00
N LEU A 799 27.00 9.60 28.80
CA LEU A 799 28.34 9.02 28.58
C LEU A 799 29.49 9.67 29.36
N PRO A 800 29.53 11.01 29.55
CA PRO A 800 30.64 11.65 30.29
C PRO A 800 30.80 11.14 31.73
N ALA A 801 29.71 10.77 32.41
CA ALA A 801 29.79 10.23 33.76
C ALA A 801 30.45 8.84 33.81
N TYR A 802 30.29 8.00 32.78
CA TYR A 802 30.98 6.71 32.71
C TYR A 802 32.49 6.89 32.55
N GLU A 803 32.91 7.85 31.73
CA GLU A 803 34.32 8.15 31.50
C GLU A 803 34.99 8.64 32.79
N LEU A 804 34.38 9.61 33.48
CA LEU A 804 34.89 10.11 34.75
C LEU A 804 34.92 9.00 35.82
N LEU A 805 33.87 8.18 35.90
CA LEU A 805 33.80 7.03 36.82
C LEU A 805 34.95 6.04 36.59
N LEU A 806 35.27 5.73 35.32
CA LEU A 806 36.35 4.80 34.97
C LEU A 806 37.74 5.38 35.24
N GLN A 807 37.92 6.69 35.07
CA GLN A 807 39.13 7.38 35.51
C GLN A 807 39.31 7.31 37.03
N MET A 808 38.21 7.38 37.81
CA MET A 808 38.27 7.22 39.26
C MET A 808 38.65 5.79 39.67
N TYR A 809 38.12 4.76 39.00
CA TYR A 809 38.54 3.37 39.21
C TYR A 809 40.03 3.14 38.89
N GLN A 810 40.55 3.81 37.85
CA GLN A 810 41.98 3.77 37.54
C GLN A 810 42.82 4.39 38.68
N ARG A 811 42.39 5.53 39.24
CA ARG A 811 43.06 6.15 40.40
C ARG A 811 43.02 5.28 41.66
N GLN A 812 41.97 4.47 41.86
CA GLN A 812 41.86 3.50 42.95
C GLN A 812 42.57 2.16 42.70
N ASN A 813 43.20 2.00 41.54
CA ASN A 813 43.84 0.74 41.12
C ASN A 813 42.87 -0.47 41.03
N ASP A 814 41.56 -0.20 40.84
CA ASP A 814 40.50 -1.21 40.76
C ASP A 814 39.94 -1.37 39.33
N LEU A 815 40.73 -0.97 38.33
CA LEU A 815 40.30 -0.98 36.94
C LEU A 815 40.05 -2.40 36.39
N ALA A 816 40.74 -3.41 36.90
CA ALA A 816 40.59 -4.80 36.44
C ALA A 816 39.18 -5.36 36.70
N HIS A 817 38.58 -5.06 37.85
CA HIS A 817 37.21 -5.45 38.17
C HIS A 817 36.21 -4.74 37.26
N ALA A 818 36.41 -3.43 37.02
CA ALA A 818 35.59 -2.65 36.11
C ALA A 818 35.64 -3.19 34.68
N VAL A 819 36.83 -3.49 34.14
CA VAL A 819 37.00 -4.10 32.80
C VAL A 819 36.23 -5.41 32.69
N LYS A 820 36.37 -6.31 33.67
CA LYS A 820 35.66 -7.60 33.64
C LYS A 820 34.14 -7.43 33.69
N GLY A 821 33.65 -6.55 34.56
CA GLY A 821 32.22 -6.26 34.70
C GLY A 821 31.61 -5.67 33.41
N PHE A 822 32.18 -4.58 32.89
CA PHE A 822 31.64 -3.90 31.72
C PHE A 822 31.77 -4.73 30.44
N THR A 823 32.88 -5.45 30.24
CA THR A 823 33.02 -6.30 29.03
C THR A 823 32.05 -7.48 29.03
N LEU A 824 31.74 -8.07 30.18
CA LEU A 824 30.73 -9.12 30.32
C LEU A 824 29.34 -8.58 29.96
N LEU A 825 28.95 -7.44 30.54
CA LEU A 825 27.67 -6.79 30.28
C LEU A 825 27.52 -6.34 28.83
N ALA A 826 28.54 -5.70 28.26
CA ALA A 826 28.56 -5.27 26.85
C ALA A 826 28.51 -6.46 25.87
N ASN A 827 28.98 -7.65 26.25
CA ASN A 827 28.86 -8.84 25.42
C ASN A 827 27.47 -9.49 25.50
N ARG A 828 26.78 -9.36 26.63
CA ARG A 828 25.39 -9.78 26.82
C ARG A 828 24.42 -8.83 26.10
N TYR A 829 24.65 -7.53 26.21
CA TYR A 829 23.84 -6.47 25.61
C TYR A 829 24.65 -5.73 24.55
N ARG A 830 24.83 -6.36 23.38
CA ARG A 830 25.77 -5.85 22.37
C ARG A 830 25.35 -4.57 21.68
N ASP A 831 24.06 -4.28 21.61
CA ASP A 831 23.51 -3.08 20.99
C ASP A 831 23.32 -1.93 22.02
N ASP A 832 23.81 -2.08 23.26
CA ASP A 832 23.72 -1.08 24.32
C ASP A 832 24.89 -0.08 24.25
N LEU A 833 24.60 1.17 23.90
CA LEU A 833 25.63 2.20 23.70
C LEU A 833 26.44 2.50 24.98
N PRO A 834 25.83 2.86 26.14
CA PRO A 834 26.58 3.12 27.37
C PRO A 834 27.50 1.98 27.80
N LEU A 835 27.03 0.73 27.72
CA LEU A 835 27.84 -0.42 28.13
C LEU A 835 29.03 -0.65 27.19
N ASN A 836 28.84 -0.53 25.88
CA ASN A 836 29.95 -0.63 24.93
C ASN A 836 30.95 0.53 25.09
N PHE A 837 30.48 1.75 25.35
CA PHE A 837 31.32 2.91 25.61
C PHE A 837 32.15 2.71 26.89
N ALA A 838 31.52 2.29 28.00
CA ALA A 838 32.21 2.01 29.26
C ALA A 838 33.24 0.88 29.11
N ALA A 839 32.89 -0.20 28.40
CA ALA A 839 33.83 -1.30 28.13
C ALA A 839 35.02 -0.84 27.28
N ALA A 840 34.78 0.00 26.26
CA ALA A 840 35.83 0.55 25.40
C ALA A 840 36.82 1.42 26.19
N ILE A 841 36.30 2.36 27.00
CA ILE A 841 37.11 3.24 27.84
C ILE A 841 37.90 2.44 28.88
N ALA A 842 37.26 1.48 29.58
CA ALA A 842 37.94 0.67 30.59
C ALA A 842 39.11 -0.14 29.99
N LEU A 843 38.91 -0.70 28.79
CA LEU A 843 39.98 -1.41 28.06
C LEU A 843 41.08 -0.47 27.56
N GLN A 844 40.73 0.76 27.16
CA GLN A 844 41.68 1.78 26.75
C GLN A 844 42.56 2.25 27.93
N LEU A 845 41.95 2.53 29.10
CA LEU A 845 42.67 2.93 30.31
C LEU A 845 43.57 1.80 30.87
N SER A 846 43.22 0.53 30.62
CA SER A 846 44.04 -0.62 31.02
C SER A 846 45.12 -1.00 30.01
N GLY A 847 45.29 -0.23 28.92
CA GLY A 847 46.28 -0.47 27.88
C GLY A 847 45.92 -1.60 26.89
N GLN A 848 44.73 -2.21 27.00
CA GLN A 848 44.27 -3.30 26.14
C GLN A 848 43.64 -2.79 24.84
N HIS A 849 44.35 -1.90 24.13
CA HIS A 849 43.84 -1.17 22.96
C HIS A 849 43.30 -2.08 21.84
N ARG A 850 43.95 -3.22 21.57
CA ARG A 850 43.46 -4.20 20.57
C ARG A 850 42.05 -4.70 20.86
N ARG A 851 41.72 -4.92 22.14
CA ARG A 851 40.37 -5.32 22.55
C ARG A 851 39.42 -4.12 22.53
N ALA A 852 39.89 -2.94 22.95
CA ALA A 852 39.10 -1.71 22.94
C ALA A 852 38.56 -1.35 21.55
N VAL A 853 39.35 -1.56 20.48
CA VAL A 853 38.95 -1.31 19.08
C VAL A 853 37.62 -2.01 18.73
N ALA A 854 37.42 -3.26 19.16
CA ALA A 854 36.20 -4.00 18.83
C ALA A 854 34.94 -3.37 19.46
N TYR A 855 35.07 -2.78 20.66
CA TYR A 855 33.98 -2.07 21.33
C TYR A 855 33.79 -0.67 20.75
N TRP A 856 34.86 0.07 20.49
CA TRP A 856 34.78 1.36 19.81
C TRP A 856 34.09 1.28 18.45
N ARG A 857 34.37 0.23 17.65
CA ARG A 857 33.64 -0.02 16.40
C ARG A 857 32.13 -0.24 16.58
N ARG A 858 31.70 -0.81 17.71
CA ARG A 858 30.27 -0.93 18.04
C ARG A 858 29.69 0.42 18.46
N VAL A 859 30.42 1.20 19.25
CA VAL A 859 30.05 2.56 19.63
C VAL A 859 29.83 3.41 18.37
N CYS A 860 30.80 3.45 17.46
CA CYS A 860 30.68 4.19 16.20
C CYS A 860 29.44 3.77 15.39
N ALA A 861 29.13 2.46 15.32
CA ALA A 861 27.93 2.00 14.62
C ALA A 861 26.63 2.49 15.29
N LEU A 862 26.58 2.52 16.62
CA LEU A 862 25.41 2.95 17.39
C LEU A 862 25.23 4.49 17.42
N THR A 863 26.31 5.24 17.24
CA THR A 863 26.33 6.71 17.21
C THR A 863 26.42 7.28 15.79
N ASP A 864 26.19 6.46 14.76
CA ASP A 864 26.31 6.84 13.35
C ASP A 864 27.60 7.62 13.05
N ASN A 865 28.74 7.06 13.49
CA ASN A 865 30.08 7.59 13.26
C ASN A 865 30.35 8.98 13.88
N ALA A 866 29.71 9.30 15.03
CA ALA A 866 29.97 10.52 15.80
C ALA A 866 31.48 10.87 15.93
N PRO A 867 31.87 12.15 15.77
CA PRO A 867 33.27 12.58 15.74
C PRO A 867 34.09 12.15 16.96
N ASP A 868 33.54 12.34 18.17
CA ASP A 868 34.22 12.00 19.42
C ASP A 868 34.53 10.51 19.52
N ALA A 869 33.58 9.65 19.12
CA ALA A 869 33.76 8.21 19.10
C ALA A 869 34.82 7.79 18.07
N MET A 870 34.84 8.45 16.91
CA MET A 870 35.83 8.23 15.86
C MET A 870 37.25 8.63 16.28
N VAL A 871 37.41 9.75 16.99
CA VAL A 871 38.71 10.18 17.54
C VAL A 871 39.24 9.16 18.55
N LYS A 872 38.40 8.75 19.51
CA LYS A 872 38.78 7.75 20.52
C LYS A 872 39.08 6.37 19.91
N LEU A 873 38.35 5.99 18.86
CA LEU A 873 38.67 4.81 18.05
C LEU A 873 40.03 4.95 17.37
N ALA A 874 40.33 6.11 16.77
CA ALA A 874 41.60 6.37 16.11
C ALA A 874 42.79 6.26 17.08
N ASP A 875 42.65 6.77 18.30
CA ASP A 875 43.70 6.67 19.32
C ASP A 875 43.95 5.21 19.73
N SER A 876 42.88 4.42 19.89
CA SER A 876 42.99 2.99 20.18
C SER A 876 43.57 2.20 18.99
N LEU A 877 43.25 2.57 17.75
CA LEU A 877 43.83 1.96 16.54
C LEU A 877 45.32 2.26 16.42
N LEU A 878 45.72 3.51 16.67
CA LEU A 878 47.12 3.94 16.65
C LEU A 878 47.94 3.21 17.73
N ALA A 879 47.43 3.16 18.97
CA ALA A 879 48.06 2.39 20.04
C ALA A 879 48.15 0.88 19.75
N ALA A 880 47.22 0.35 18.94
CA ALA A 880 47.23 -1.04 18.49
C ALA A 880 48.10 -1.30 17.23
N ARG A 881 48.76 -0.28 16.68
CA ARG A 881 49.59 -0.29 15.45
C ARG A 881 48.80 -0.49 14.15
N TYR A 882 47.60 0.07 14.06
CA TYR A 882 46.79 0.15 12.84
C TYR A 882 46.82 1.58 12.27
N ASP A 883 48.01 2.09 11.96
CA ASP A 883 48.26 3.51 11.69
C ASP A 883 47.44 4.06 10.51
N ALA A 884 47.31 3.29 9.43
CA ALA A 884 46.52 3.68 8.27
C ALA A 884 45.03 3.88 8.61
N GLN A 885 44.43 2.94 9.35
CA GLN A 885 43.02 3.04 9.76
C GLN A 885 42.80 4.22 10.72
N ALA A 886 43.73 4.43 11.66
CA ALA A 886 43.69 5.59 12.55
C ALA A 886 43.75 6.91 11.78
N ALA A 887 44.61 7.01 10.76
CA ALA A 887 44.70 8.18 9.90
C ALA A 887 43.41 8.42 9.11
N TRP A 888 42.79 7.36 8.59
CA TRP A 888 41.52 7.49 7.87
C TRP A 888 40.38 7.98 8.79
N CYS A 889 40.28 7.47 10.02
CA CYS A 889 39.30 7.97 11.01
C CYS A 889 39.49 9.47 11.31
N ARG A 890 40.74 9.90 11.53
CA ARG A 890 41.04 11.32 11.78
C ARG A 890 40.70 12.20 10.57
N ARG A 891 41.00 11.72 9.36
CA ARG A 891 40.66 12.44 8.13
C ARG A 891 39.14 12.56 7.94
N PHE A 892 38.37 11.53 8.30
CA PHE A 892 36.90 11.61 8.28
C PHE A 892 36.39 12.75 9.16
N VAL A 893 36.86 12.82 10.41
CA VAL A 893 36.47 13.90 11.34
C VAL A 893 36.88 15.27 10.80
N GLN A 894 38.10 15.41 10.29
CA GLN A 894 38.58 16.66 9.66
C GLN A 894 37.70 17.09 8.48
N ARG A 895 37.32 16.14 7.62
CA ARG A 895 36.44 16.41 6.48
C ARG A 895 35.04 16.83 6.91
N LEU A 896 34.49 16.18 7.93
CA LEU A 896 33.20 16.54 8.50
C LEU A 896 33.24 17.98 9.02
N THR A 897 34.23 18.33 9.85
CA THR A 897 34.41 19.70 10.37
C THR A 897 34.67 20.73 9.27
N ARG A 898 35.30 20.33 8.16
CA ARG A 898 35.56 21.22 7.02
C ARG A 898 34.26 21.58 6.28
N TRP A 899 33.31 20.64 6.21
CA TRP A 899 32.07 20.80 5.44
C TRP A 899 30.86 21.22 6.29
N GLU A 900 30.89 21.03 7.60
CA GLU A 900 29.93 21.60 8.56
C GLU A 900 30.30 23.07 8.88
N SER A 901 29.31 23.97 8.96
CA SER A 901 29.54 25.36 9.39
C SER A 901 29.47 25.46 10.92
N ASP A 902 30.20 26.39 11.53
CA ASP A 902 30.19 26.61 12.99
C ASP A 902 28.79 26.93 13.55
N GLY A 903 27.84 27.34 12.70
CA GLY A 903 26.43 27.52 13.03
C GLY A 903 25.64 26.23 13.25
N ASP A 904 26.06 25.11 12.64
CA ASP A 904 25.45 23.78 12.86
C ASP A 904 26.05 23.08 14.11
N ALA A 905 27.24 23.52 14.57
CA ALA A 905 27.91 22.97 15.75
C ALA A 905 27.21 23.31 17.09
N HIS A 906 26.23 24.23 17.08
CA HIS A 906 25.37 24.53 18.25
C HIS A 906 24.00 23.84 18.20
N HIS A 907 23.72 22.98 17.22
CA HIS A 907 22.67 21.99 17.34
C HIS A 907 23.25 20.71 17.94
N PRO A 908 22.73 20.21 19.09
CA PRO A 908 23.27 19.03 19.73
C PRO A 908 23.07 17.82 18.82
N SER A 909 24.16 17.37 18.20
CA SER A 909 24.23 16.04 17.62
C SER A 909 24.04 15.01 18.74
N ALA A 910 22.94 14.27 18.62
CA ALA A 910 22.67 13.00 19.30
C ALA A 910 22.49 12.98 20.84
N VAL A 911 21.49 13.71 21.36
CA VAL A 911 20.63 13.20 22.47
C VAL A 911 19.13 13.52 22.30
N SER A 912 18.68 14.49 21.49
CA SER A 912 17.25 14.88 21.49
C SER A 912 16.33 14.24 20.43
N ALA A 913 16.68 13.08 19.87
CA ALA A 913 15.76 12.32 18.99
C ALA A 913 14.96 11.23 19.76
N ALA A 914 14.54 11.55 20.99
CA ALA A 914 13.71 10.67 21.82
C ALA A 914 12.45 11.33 22.40
N ASP A 915 12.24 12.66 22.27
CA ASP A 915 11.12 13.34 22.95
C ASP A 915 10.03 13.94 22.04
N ASP A 916 10.07 13.75 20.71
CA ASP A 916 8.93 14.08 19.83
C ASP A 916 7.90 12.93 19.70
N ARG A 917 7.74 12.12 20.76
CA ARG A 917 6.72 11.07 20.85
C ARG A 917 5.72 11.27 21.99
N PHE A 918 5.47 12.47 22.51
CA PHE A 918 4.31 12.71 23.39
C PHE A 918 3.84 14.18 23.36
N ALA A 919 3.16 14.60 22.29
CA ALA A 919 2.32 15.81 22.29
C ALA A 919 1.26 15.79 21.19
N ALA A 920 0.49 14.70 21.07
CA ALA A 920 -0.75 14.69 20.30
C ALA A 920 -1.73 13.69 20.92
N GLY A 921 -2.46 14.13 21.93
CA GLY A 921 -3.54 13.36 22.55
C GLY A 921 -4.02 13.98 23.85
N GLY A 922 -5.16 14.68 23.80
CA GLY A 922 -6.02 14.93 24.96
C GLY A 922 -6.05 16.36 25.51
N ASN A 923 -6.80 17.24 24.85
CA ASN A 923 -8.12 17.63 25.35
C ASN A 923 -9.10 17.65 24.17
#